data_AF-A0A942DRF3-F1
#
_entry.id   AF-A0A942DRF3-F1
#
_cell.length_a   1.000
_cell.length_b   1.000
_cell.length_c   1.000
_cell.angle_alpha   90.00
_cell.angle_beta   90.00
_cell.angle_gamma   90.00
#
_symmetry.space_group_name_H-M   'P 1'
#
loop_
_entity.id
_entity.type
_entity.pdbx_description
1 polymer ?
#
loop_
_entity_poly.entity_id
_entity_poly.type
_entity_poly.pdbx_seq_one_letter_code
_entity_poly.pdbx_strand_id
1 'polypeptide(L)'
;MRSKRQALLARATKQRGSAILYALLVTLFMTFAFYGVSTLVMDQNRETKSNEHVMKAHLALHSMIDYTLLGLKKRWCFTDAWLPENTSACTLAHPASVERVIMGNDSARVILNMIASKQLTVAYATPLQLESFEKTISLANFSDAHPIYSMMVGLKKMSEVSSIRVGVYRDHRASLPQNGREVYLKIVTALLNKAGNVIVVGSSRLQATSYVGVYPRELSGFALILPRDLHLDKKSSVGLGTGDNFFQMYDSRATALKYPGISFDSPVFVNRDIILPNRGPLDGDTQYTPVSFNDRVVLGAGRVKFPSDTLYSTRTQGADGDQLWVQAREFGGFVKGIDVDGVSDAGLEALAGLTTGAGSPDLNLVNKCIERNKRLADLTTTKDSVLQGVRVDPQVLSGQFKYNLFLTGDNRFNKQRIDYYTNVNDYSKVNGNPYTSDTGKVAVTVKVHVGNLVVEAPIGDNGGYLEFSPKVDMQVYINKLKSDLQNAQKKLDDAGAAQKSAENALNGPPSPGLYAQLKAAQDNLAAEKAKPTPTPTPSTSPTPSPTVSPSPTETVSPSPSATVSPSPSATISPSPSPTATVSPSPTADPTEYYDQTKVDALTATINSLKAKISTQETTLAKAKADVDAYTKNVASMQSDLNDANSLKDKQPVIRIDLDRARQNPSYRQLTMSFTYEKALRDSAGNLMHVWMEIQAYDVSYYRGWSMTPWRQSNMQGIIDFAWTGTNFGVVQYLMDKNWNSRGFQGEGGSDEDLDALCSSSAADFSTAFDGADWNVSFLDSARLSWDFTGSQNEIFILNDMNASKVKGTSVFLVKSIAKECRIQATADFVAGFYTCDNLIIEKRTTPLRIIGTIIALKMTIDPSVYEYGLRWSSIFSPMSVYDLREAGILRTSYTDVRCQDVDFPLWHPYPSQVDLANSYSCNAISLRSKADPFTWTAVDPDCGFLKTNASADPIKSTVCKNRLLNFNVIEISRDAGI
;
A
#
# COMPACT_ATOMS: atom_id res chain seq x y z
N MET A 1 -56.67 -77.79 -20.59
CA MET A 1 -57.44 -78.41 -19.49
C MET A 1 -58.95 -78.29 -19.76
N ARG A 2 -59.57 -79.26 -20.46
CA ARG A 2 -61.00 -79.16 -20.86
C ARG A 2 -61.87 -80.41 -20.58
N SER A 3 -61.33 -81.43 -19.89
CA SER A 3 -61.99 -82.75 -19.70
C SER A 3 -62.32 -83.14 -18.24
N LYS A 4 -62.11 -82.26 -17.24
CA LYS A 4 -62.41 -82.55 -15.82
C LYS A 4 -63.62 -81.80 -15.24
N ARG A 5 -64.41 -81.09 -16.06
CA ARG A 5 -65.58 -80.30 -15.59
C ARG A 5 -66.95 -81.00 -15.68
N GLN A 6 -67.05 -82.17 -16.29
CA GLN A 6 -68.33 -82.87 -16.51
C GLN A 6 -68.60 -84.05 -15.55
N ALA A 7 -67.61 -84.52 -14.79
CA ALA A 7 -67.77 -85.68 -13.90
C ALA A 7 -68.35 -85.37 -12.49
N LEU A 8 -68.47 -84.08 -12.11
CA LEU A 8 -68.81 -83.66 -10.75
C LEU A 8 -70.26 -83.20 -10.55
N LEU A 9 -71.07 -83.14 -11.62
CA LEU A 9 -72.47 -82.67 -11.56
C LEU A 9 -73.52 -83.79 -11.53
N ALA A 10 -73.11 -85.06 -11.51
CA ALA A 10 -74.00 -86.22 -11.67
C ALA A 10 -74.30 -87.02 -10.38
N ARG A 11 -74.04 -86.48 -9.18
CA ARG A 11 -74.20 -87.22 -7.91
C ARG A 11 -74.81 -86.42 -6.73
N ALA A 12 -75.69 -85.46 -7.04
CA ALA A 12 -76.32 -84.58 -6.04
C ALA A 12 -77.87 -84.63 -6.03
N THR A 13 -78.48 -85.82 -6.12
CA THR A 13 -79.95 -85.98 -6.14
C THR A 13 -80.49 -87.12 -5.26
N LYS A 14 -80.11 -87.14 -3.96
CA LYS A 14 -80.97 -87.69 -2.87
C LYS A 14 -80.38 -87.43 -1.48
N GLN A 15 -80.94 -86.44 -0.76
CA GLN A 15 -81.23 -86.45 0.69
C GLN A 15 -81.67 -85.03 1.14
N ARG A 16 -82.99 -84.82 1.25
CA ARG A 16 -83.58 -83.52 1.66
C ARG A 16 -83.51 -83.22 3.18
N GLY A 17 -82.70 -83.97 3.94
CA GLY A 17 -82.49 -83.74 5.38
C GLY A 17 -81.22 -82.96 5.75
N SER A 18 -80.24 -82.87 4.84
CA SER A 18 -78.89 -82.37 5.17
C SER A 18 -78.62 -80.91 4.73
N ALA A 19 -79.46 -80.36 3.84
CA ALA A 19 -79.26 -79.02 3.29
C ALA A 19 -79.29 -77.90 4.35
N ILE A 20 -80.15 -78.02 5.37
CA ILE A 20 -80.24 -77.05 6.48
C ILE A 20 -79.00 -77.13 7.38
N LEU A 21 -78.50 -78.34 7.64
CA LEU A 21 -77.32 -78.57 8.49
C LEU A 21 -76.02 -78.10 7.81
N TYR A 22 -75.89 -78.34 6.49
CA TYR A 22 -74.81 -77.74 5.69
C TYR A 22 -74.97 -76.21 5.57
N ALA A 23 -76.18 -75.68 5.41
CA ALA A 23 -76.39 -74.23 5.39
C ALA A 23 -76.04 -73.57 6.73
N LEU A 24 -76.37 -74.20 7.87
CA LEU A 24 -75.98 -73.75 9.20
C LEU A 24 -74.47 -73.85 9.43
N LEU A 25 -73.82 -74.94 9.01
CA LEU A 25 -72.35 -75.05 9.09
C LEU A 25 -71.65 -74.02 8.19
N VAL A 26 -72.12 -73.82 6.96
CA VAL A 26 -71.53 -72.83 6.04
C VAL A 26 -71.79 -71.40 6.53
N THR A 27 -72.96 -71.08 7.07
CA THR A 27 -73.21 -69.74 7.64
C THR A 27 -72.41 -69.51 8.92
N LEU A 28 -72.25 -70.52 9.79
CA LEU A 28 -71.42 -70.43 10.99
C LEU A 28 -69.93 -70.27 10.64
N PHE A 29 -69.43 -71.03 9.65
CA PHE A 29 -68.06 -70.89 9.17
C PHE A 29 -67.83 -69.55 8.45
N MET A 30 -68.81 -69.08 7.67
CA MET A 30 -68.76 -67.77 7.01
C MET A 30 -68.82 -66.63 8.02
N THR A 31 -69.59 -66.72 9.11
CA THR A 31 -69.59 -65.70 10.18
C THR A 31 -68.30 -65.70 10.99
N PHE A 32 -67.71 -66.85 11.31
CA PHE A 32 -66.37 -66.91 11.92
C PHE A 32 -65.27 -66.37 10.99
N ALA A 33 -65.33 -66.68 9.69
CA ALA A 33 -64.42 -66.13 8.69
C ALA A 33 -64.61 -64.61 8.51
N PHE A 34 -65.85 -64.12 8.46
CA PHE A 34 -66.14 -62.68 8.41
C PHE A 34 -65.68 -61.97 9.68
N TYR A 35 -65.83 -62.57 10.85
CA TYR A 35 -65.34 -62.00 12.11
C TYR A 35 -63.81 -61.92 12.11
N GLY A 36 -63.11 -63.01 11.77
CA GLY A 36 -61.64 -63.04 11.70
C GLY A 36 -61.05 -62.12 10.64
N VAL A 37 -61.68 -62.02 9.46
CA VAL A 37 -61.30 -61.06 8.41
C VAL A 37 -61.67 -59.63 8.84
N SER A 38 -62.79 -59.41 9.52
CA SER A 38 -63.16 -58.08 10.04
C SER A 38 -62.17 -57.61 11.09
N THR A 39 -61.69 -58.47 12.00
CA THR A 39 -60.65 -58.08 12.95
C THR A 39 -59.33 -57.76 12.24
N LEU A 40 -58.91 -58.60 11.27
CA LEU A 40 -57.68 -58.36 10.50
C LEU A 40 -57.75 -57.07 9.65
N VAL A 41 -58.91 -56.79 9.04
CA VAL A 41 -59.18 -55.56 8.29
C VAL A 41 -59.32 -54.36 9.22
N MET A 42 -59.86 -54.50 10.43
CA MET A 42 -59.90 -53.43 11.42
C MET A 42 -58.50 -53.11 11.95
N ASP A 43 -57.67 -54.11 12.22
CA ASP A 43 -56.29 -53.93 12.67
C ASP A 43 -55.41 -53.34 11.55
N GLN A 44 -55.52 -53.83 10.30
CA GLN A 44 -54.85 -53.20 9.15
C GLN A 44 -55.35 -51.76 8.90
N ASN A 45 -56.64 -51.47 9.06
CA ASN A 45 -57.16 -50.10 9.00
C ASN A 45 -56.66 -49.22 10.17
N ARG A 46 -56.35 -49.82 11.32
CA ARG A 46 -55.82 -49.13 12.49
C ARG A 46 -54.32 -48.81 12.31
N GLU A 47 -53.54 -49.76 11.81
CA GLU A 47 -52.14 -49.56 11.45
C GLU A 47 -51.97 -48.55 10.30
N THR A 48 -52.74 -48.67 9.22
CA THR A 48 -52.67 -47.72 8.09
C THR A 48 -53.08 -46.31 8.49
N LYS A 49 -54.14 -46.12 9.29
CA LYS A 49 -54.50 -44.81 9.85
C LYS A 49 -53.43 -44.28 10.81
N SER A 50 -52.86 -45.13 11.66
CA SER A 50 -51.76 -44.74 12.55
C SER A 50 -50.58 -44.20 11.75
N ASN A 51 -50.18 -44.91 10.68
CA ASN A 51 -49.09 -44.50 9.79
C ASN A 51 -49.43 -43.20 9.03
N GLU A 52 -50.67 -43.03 8.55
CA GLU A 52 -51.13 -41.79 7.90
C GLU A 52 -51.06 -40.58 8.85
N HIS A 53 -51.48 -40.76 10.11
CA HIS A 53 -51.42 -39.71 11.14
C HIS A 53 -49.97 -39.35 11.52
N VAL A 54 -49.08 -40.34 11.66
CA VAL A 54 -47.65 -40.11 11.95
C VAL A 54 -46.95 -39.38 10.79
N MET A 55 -47.21 -39.77 9.54
CA MET A 55 -46.66 -39.07 8.38
C MET A 55 -47.16 -37.62 8.28
N LYS A 56 -48.43 -37.34 8.61
CA LYS A 56 -48.97 -35.97 8.68
C LYS A 56 -48.35 -35.15 9.80
N ALA A 57 -48.12 -35.74 10.97
CA ALA A 57 -47.42 -35.12 12.09
C ALA A 57 -45.98 -34.74 11.72
N HIS A 58 -45.23 -35.67 11.10
CA HIS A 58 -43.87 -35.44 10.63
C HIS A 58 -43.82 -34.32 9.57
N LEU A 59 -44.68 -34.39 8.55
CA LEU A 59 -44.74 -33.39 7.47
C LEU A 59 -45.06 -31.99 7.99
N ALA A 60 -46.00 -31.86 8.94
CA ALA A 60 -46.36 -30.58 9.54
C ALA A 60 -45.24 -29.99 10.43
N LEU A 61 -44.56 -30.83 11.24
CA LEU A 61 -43.41 -30.41 12.04
C LEU A 61 -42.26 -29.89 11.15
N HIS A 62 -41.95 -30.62 10.09
CA HIS A 62 -40.87 -30.23 9.16
C HIS A 62 -41.25 -28.98 8.35
N SER A 63 -42.48 -28.90 7.82
CA SER A 63 -42.97 -27.70 7.12
C SER A 63 -42.89 -26.43 7.99
N MET A 64 -43.12 -26.57 9.30
CA MET A 64 -43.01 -25.45 10.23
C MET A 64 -41.55 -25.07 10.51
N ILE A 65 -40.62 -26.02 10.57
CA ILE A 65 -39.17 -25.73 10.60
C ILE A 65 -38.75 -25.00 9.32
N ASP A 66 -39.14 -25.50 8.15
CA ASP A 66 -38.76 -24.92 6.85
C ASP A 66 -39.30 -23.49 6.68
N TYR A 67 -40.53 -23.24 7.11
CA TYR A 67 -41.10 -21.89 7.14
C TYR A 67 -40.41 -20.96 8.15
N THR A 68 -39.99 -21.49 9.30
CA THR A 68 -39.20 -20.73 10.29
C THR A 68 -37.80 -20.41 9.77
N LEU A 69 -37.14 -21.34 9.09
CA LEU A 69 -35.86 -21.13 8.40
C LEU A 69 -35.97 -20.03 7.32
N LEU A 70 -37.08 -19.98 6.58
CA LEU A 70 -37.36 -18.89 5.64
C LEU A 70 -37.47 -17.54 6.34
N GLY A 71 -38.22 -17.47 7.46
CA GLY A 71 -38.35 -16.24 8.24
C GLY A 71 -37.03 -15.80 8.91
N LEU A 72 -36.16 -16.74 9.29
CA LEU A 72 -34.79 -16.44 9.72
C LEU A 72 -33.98 -15.80 8.59
N LYS A 73 -33.96 -16.41 7.39
CA LYS A 73 -33.28 -15.87 6.19
C LYS A 73 -33.80 -14.48 5.81
N LYS A 74 -35.08 -14.20 6.05
CA LYS A 74 -35.74 -12.93 5.73
C LYS A 74 -35.84 -11.93 6.90
N ARG A 75 -35.16 -12.20 8.03
CA ARG A 75 -35.11 -11.32 9.22
C ARG A 75 -36.48 -10.90 9.74
N TRP A 76 -37.49 -11.76 9.67
CA TRP A 76 -38.85 -11.40 10.06
C TRP A 76 -38.95 -11.06 11.55
N CYS A 77 -39.93 -10.23 11.88
CA CYS A 77 -40.56 -10.29 13.19
C CYS A 77 -41.75 -11.25 13.06
N PHE A 78 -41.83 -12.26 13.91
CA PHE A 78 -42.90 -13.26 13.85
C PHE A 78 -44.10 -12.79 14.68
N THR A 79 -45.28 -12.69 14.05
CA THR A 79 -46.54 -12.40 14.76
C THR A 79 -46.95 -13.57 15.66
N ASP A 80 -48.00 -13.37 16.45
CA ASP A 80 -48.59 -14.45 17.28
C ASP A 80 -49.19 -15.60 16.44
N ALA A 81 -49.48 -15.35 15.15
CA ALA A 81 -49.86 -16.36 14.16
C ALA A 81 -48.65 -16.99 13.43
N TRP A 82 -47.42 -16.64 13.82
CA TRP A 82 -46.15 -17.03 13.22
C TRP A 82 -45.95 -16.57 11.77
N LEU A 83 -46.65 -15.50 11.37
CA LEU A 83 -46.52 -14.85 10.07
C LEU A 83 -45.50 -13.69 10.13
N PRO A 84 -45.00 -13.18 8.98
CA PRO A 84 -44.25 -11.93 8.94
C PRO A 84 -45.10 -10.75 9.43
N GLU A 85 -44.60 -10.04 10.43
CA GLU A 85 -45.13 -8.75 10.88
C GLU A 85 -44.85 -7.64 9.84
N ASN A 86 -45.60 -6.54 9.88
CA ASN A 86 -45.33 -5.40 9.00
C ASN A 86 -43.97 -4.73 9.33
N THR A 87 -43.36 -4.10 8.34
CA THR A 87 -42.02 -3.50 8.45
C THR A 87 -41.95 -2.33 9.44
N SER A 88 -43.07 -1.65 9.72
CA SER A 88 -43.15 -0.54 10.69
C SER A 88 -43.23 -0.99 12.16
N ALA A 89 -43.83 -2.15 12.45
CA ALA A 89 -43.92 -2.71 13.79
C ALA A 89 -42.74 -3.62 14.14
N CYS A 90 -42.02 -4.13 13.13
CA CYS A 90 -40.80 -4.92 13.30
C CYS A 90 -39.60 -4.06 13.75
N THR A 91 -39.59 -3.71 15.04
CA THR A 91 -38.57 -2.88 15.69
C THR A 91 -37.67 -3.69 16.63
N LEU A 92 -36.60 -3.07 17.16
CA LEU A 92 -35.76 -3.66 18.20
C LEU A 92 -36.48 -3.82 19.56
N ALA A 93 -37.75 -3.38 19.68
CA ALA A 93 -38.61 -3.70 20.82
C ALA A 93 -39.40 -5.01 20.63
N HIS A 94 -39.51 -5.52 19.40
CA HIS A 94 -40.39 -6.64 19.08
C HIS A 94 -39.93 -7.95 19.77
N PRO A 95 -40.81 -8.68 20.48
CA PRO A 95 -40.42 -9.81 21.35
C PRO A 95 -40.03 -11.08 20.58
N ALA A 96 -40.45 -11.22 19.32
CA ALA A 96 -40.06 -12.30 18.42
C ALA A 96 -39.37 -11.74 17.18
N SER A 97 -38.32 -10.94 17.38
CA SER A 97 -37.50 -10.36 16.30
C SER A 97 -36.31 -11.26 15.98
N VAL A 98 -36.18 -11.67 14.72
CA VAL A 98 -35.00 -12.43 14.26
C VAL A 98 -33.72 -11.60 14.40
N GLU A 99 -33.74 -10.32 14.07
CA GLU A 99 -32.57 -9.43 14.18
C GLU A 99 -31.97 -9.46 15.60
N ARG A 100 -32.81 -9.56 16.64
CA ARG A 100 -32.38 -9.62 18.05
C ARG A 100 -31.83 -10.98 18.47
N VAL A 101 -32.26 -12.09 17.86
CA VAL A 101 -31.77 -13.45 18.20
C VAL A 101 -30.44 -13.78 17.52
N ILE A 102 -30.19 -13.20 16.33
CA ILE A 102 -28.93 -13.32 15.59
C ILE A 102 -27.90 -12.22 15.93
N MET A 103 -28.26 -11.28 16.81
CA MET A 103 -27.37 -10.19 17.19
C MET A 103 -26.16 -10.71 17.97
N GLY A 104 -24.95 -10.23 17.64
CA GLY A 104 -23.74 -10.51 18.41
C GLY A 104 -23.66 -9.66 19.70
N ASN A 105 -22.86 -10.10 20.67
CA ASN A 105 -22.70 -9.39 21.94
C ASN A 105 -22.09 -7.99 21.75
N ASP A 106 -21.09 -7.87 20.86
CA ASP A 106 -20.47 -6.58 20.53
C ASP A 106 -21.44 -5.66 19.80
N SER A 107 -22.24 -6.20 18.85
CA SER A 107 -23.31 -5.46 18.18
C SER A 107 -24.29 -4.85 19.18
N ALA A 108 -24.75 -5.64 20.17
CA ALA A 108 -25.66 -5.18 21.21
C ALA A 108 -25.03 -4.08 22.08
N ARG A 109 -23.76 -4.22 22.47
CA ARG A 109 -23.02 -3.20 23.24
C ARG A 109 -22.89 -1.89 22.46
N VAL A 110 -22.60 -1.95 21.17
CA VAL A 110 -22.46 -0.76 20.30
C VAL A 110 -23.79 -0.02 20.15
N ILE A 111 -24.91 -0.70 19.91
CA ILE A 111 -26.24 -0.06 19.84
C ILE A 111 -26.56 0.66 21.15
N LEU A 112 -26.34 0.00 22.30
CA LEU A 112 -26.64 0.58 23.62
C LEU A 112 -25.78 1.84 23.87
N ASN A 113 -24.53 1.85 23.44
CA ASN A 113 -23.66 3.03 23.50
C ASN A 113 -24.17 4.17 22.61
N MET A 114 -24.65 3.88 21.39
CA MET A 114 -25.19 4.89 20.45
C MET A 114 -26.53 5.49 20.91
N ILE A 115 -27.34 4.69 21.61
CA ILE A 115 -28.56 5.17 22.27
C ILE A 115 -28.19 6.06 23.46
N ALA A 116 -27.21 5.65 24.28
CA ALA A 116 -26.72 6.45 25.40
C ALA A 116 -26.07 7.78 24.96
N SER A 117 -25.35 7.81 23.84
CA SER A 117 -24.76 9.01 23.23
C SER A 117 -25.76 9.88 22.46
N LYS A 118 -27.03 9.46 22.35
CA LYS A 118 -28.10 10.08 21.55
C LYS A 118 -27.82 10.16 20.03
N GLN A 119 -26.89 9.37 19.52
CA GLN A 119 -26.63 9.25 18.08
C GLN A 119 -27.73 8.43 17.36
N LEU A 120 -28.38 7.51 18.07
CA LEU A 120 -29.45 6.68 17.53
C LEU A 120 -30.72 6.80 18.39
N THR A 121 -31.85 7.18 17.76
CA THR A 121 -33.18 7.25 18.41
C THR A 121 -34.06 6.13 17.87
N VAL A 122 -34.06 4.96 18.52
CA VAL A 122 -34.83 3.78 18.13
C VAL A 122 -35.49 3.16 19.37
N ALA A 123 -36.76 2.74 19.25
CA ALA A 123 -37.45 1.99 20.30
C ALA A 123 -36.89 0.57 20.42
N TYR A 124 -36.51 0.16 21.63
CA TYR A 124 -35.93 -1.14 21.92
C TYR A 124 -36.44 -1.72 23.24
N ALA A 125 -36.28 -3.03 23.42
CA ALA A 125 -36.58 -3.75 24.65
C ALA A 125 -35.30 -4.24 25.33
N THR A 126 -35.32 -4.42 26.65
CA THR A 126 -34.19 -4.90 27.45
C THR A 126 -34.41 -6.35 27.93
N PRO A 127 -33.43 -7.26 27.81
CA PRO A 127 -32.15 -7.12 27.11
C PRO A 127 -32.35 -6.95 25.59
N LEU A 128 -31.43 -6.23 24.94
CA LEU A 128 -31.54 -5.91 23.51
C LEU A 128 -31.45 -7.15 22.61
N GLN A 129 -30.52 -8.03 22.95
CA GLN A 129 -30.35 -9.36 22.37
C GLN A 129 -31.40 -10.32 22.96
N LEU A 130 -31.98 -11.19 22.13
CA LEU A 130 -32.90 -12.25 22.57
C LEU A 130 -32.17 -13.57 22.68
N GLU A 131 -32.26 -14.23 23.83
CA GLU A 131 -31.74 -15.59 24.02
C GLU A 131 -32.66 -16.66 23.40
N SER A 132 -33.96 -16.39 23.38
CA SER A 132 -34.94 -17.18 22.66
C SER A 132 -36.23 -16.39 22.44
N PHE A 133 -37.07 -16.88 21.53
CA PHE A 133 -38.49 -16.55 21.49
C PHE A 133 -39.29 -17.80 21.10
N GLU A 134 -40.45 -18.00 21.73
CA GLU A 134 -41.37 -19.09 21.38
C GLU A 134 -42.82 -18.60 21.29
N LYS A 135 -43.62 -19.26 20.46
CA LYS A 135 -45.07 -19.08 20.38
C LYS A 135 -45.79 -20.42 20.30
N THR A 136 -46.99 -20.48 20.86
CA THR A 136 -47.90 -21.63 20.73
C THR A 136 -49.11 -21.19 19.89
N ILE A 137 -49.28 -21.81 18.74
CA ILE A 137 -50.29 -21.48 17.73
C ILE A 137 -51.42 -22.50 17.84
N SER A 138 -52.65 -22.04 18.11
CA SER A 138 -53.82 -22.91 18.17
C SER A 138 -54.18 -23.43 16.78
N LEU A 139 -54.34 -24.75 16.63
CA LEU A 139 -54.78 -25.33 15.36
C LEU A 139 -56.21 -24.89 14.99
N ALA A 140 -57.09 -24.67 15.99
CA ALA A 140 -58.47 -24.25 15.75
C ALA A 140 -58.53 -22.92 14.97
N ASN A 141 -57.67 -21.97 15.34
CA ASN A 141 -57.62 -20.62 14.78
C ASN A 141 -56.50 -20.43 13.75
N PHE A 142 -55.90 -21.53 13.24
CA PHE A 142 -54.83 -21.46 12.26
C PHE A 142 -55.37 -20.96 10.91
N SER A 143 -54.85 -19.81 10.47
CA SER A 143 -55.30 -19.06 9.30
C SER A 143 -55.18 -19.87 8.00
N ASP A 144 -56.21 -19.78 7.16
CA ASP A 144 -56.25 -20.36 5.82
C ASP A 144 -55.31 -19.66 4.83
N ALA A 145 -55.02 -18.38 5.06
CA ALA A 145 -54.03 -17.62 4.31
C ALA A 145 -52.56 -17.98 4.65
N HIS A 146 -52.30 -18.82 5.66
CA HIS A 146 -50.93 -19.19 6.03
C HIS A 146 -50.34 -20.18 5.00
N PRO A 147 -49.11 -19.96 4.47
CA PRO A 147 -48.52 -20.79 3.41
C PRO A 147 -48.44 -22.31 3.64
N ILE A 148 -48.50 -22.80 4.88
CA ILE A 148 -48.48 -24.24 5.23
C ILE A 148 -49.84 -24.78 5.69
N TYR A 149 -50.94 -24.01 5.48
CA TYR A 149 -52.30 -24.39 5.90
C TYR A 149 -52.70 -25.80 5.45
N SER A 150 -52.38 -26.17 4.21
CA SER A 150 -52.65 -27.51 3.65
C SER A 150 -52.06 -28.65 4.49
N MET A 151 -50.87 -28.46 5.07
CA MET A 151 -50.22 -29.44 5.94
C MET A 151 -50.83 -29.43 7.35
N MET A 152 -51.16 -28.25 7.87
CA MET A 152 -51.73 -28.06 9.21
C MET A 152 -53.19 -28.53 9.32
N VAL A 153 -53.99 -28.46 8.24
CA VAL A 153 -55.35 -29.04 8.19
C VAL A 153 -55.35 -30.56 8.37
N GLY A 154 -54.27 -31.24 7.95
CA GLY A 154 -54.09 -32.67 8.22
C GLY A 154 -54.13 -33.01 9.72
N LEU A 155 -53.60 -32.11 10.56
CA LEU A 155 -53.59 -32.24 12.02
C LEU A 155 -54.93 -31.93 12.69
N LYS A 156 -55.78 -31.07 12.09
CA LYS A 156 -57.13 -30.75 12.64
C LYS A 156 -58.03 -31.99 12.77
N LYS A 157 -57.71 -33.09 12.08
CA LYS A 157 -58.41 -34.37 12.14
C LYS A 157 -57.91 -35.30 13.27
N MET A 158 -56.84 -34.93 13.98
CA MET A 158 -56.30 -35.67 15.13
C MET A 158 -56.81 -35.02 16.40
N SER A 159 -57.64 -35.73 17.16
CA SER A 159 -58.34 -35.20 18.36
C SER A 159 -57.40 -34.84 19.53
N GLU A 160 -56.20 -35.43 19.48
CA GLU A 160 -55.12 -35.38 20.44
C GLU A 160 -54.27 -34.11 20.29
N VAL A 161 -54.25 -33.48 19.10
CA VAL A 161 -53.44 -32.29 18.80
C VAL A 161 -54.31 -31.03 18.88
N SER A 162 -53.96 -30.08 19.75
CA SER A 162 -54.68 -28.80 19.88
C SER A 162 -53.92 -27.61 19.31
N SER A 163 -52.59 -27.65 19.37
CA SER A 163 -51.72 -26.52 19.04
C SER A 163 -50.33 -27.00 18.67
N ILE A 164 -49.63 -26.21 17.86
CA ILE A 164 -48.19 -26.39 17.58
C ILE A 164 -47.41 -25.33 18.36
N ARG A 165 -46.30 -25.71 18.99
CA ARG A 165 -45.32 -24.78 19.55
C ARG A 165 -44.16 -24.66 18.57
N VAL A 166 -43.69 -23.44 18.38
CA VAL A 166 -42.45 -23.14 17.66
C VAL A 166 -41.59 -22.24 18.55
N GLY A 167 -40.31 -22.60 18.71
CA GLY A 167 -39.35 -21.79 19.44
C GLY A 167 -38.01 -21.73 18.72
N VAL A 168 -37.39 -20.56 18.75
CA VAL A 168 -36.03 -20.31 18.27
C VAL A 168 -35.18 -19.95 19.48
N TYR A 169 -34.10 -20.69 19.70
CA TYR A 169 -33.21 -20.59 20.86
C TYR A 169 -31.77 -20.39 20.39
N ARG A 170 -30.97 -19.59 21.08
CA ARG A 170 -29.52 -19.52 20.85
C ARG A 170 -28.82 -20.74 21.44
N ASP A 171 -27.78 -21.21 20.79
CA ASP A 171 -27.00 -22.39 21.21
C ASP A 171 -25.56 -21.97 21.54
N HIS A 172 -25.23 -22.00 22.83
CA HIS A 172 -23.95 -21.54 23.39
C HIS A 172 -22.99 -22.68 23.77
N ARG A 173 -23.17 -23.88 23.21
CA ARG A 173 -22.29 -25.01 23.50
C ARG A 173 -20.86 -24.69 23.06
N ALA A 174 -19.91 -24.77 23.99
CA ALA A 174 -18.49 -24.47 23.76
C ALA A 174 -17.80 -25.37 22.70
N SER A 175 -18.44 -26.47 22.29
CA SER A 175 -18.01 -27.33 21.17
C SER A 175 -18.35 -26.77 19.78
N LEU A 176 -19.08 -25.66 19.69
CA LEU A 176 -19.43 -25.02 18.42
C LEU A 176 -18.34 -23.99 18.07
N PRO A 177 -17.70 -24.06 16.89
CA PRO A 177 -16.63 -23.15 16.52
C PRO A 177 -17.18 -21.74 16.27
N GLN A 178 -16.70 -20.78 17.06
CA GLN A 178 -16.93 -19.34 16.88
C GLN A 178 -15.62 -18.72 16.40
N ASN A 179 -15.54 -18.40 15.11
CA ASN A 179 -14.34 -17.86 14.46
C ASN A 179 -14.52 -16.39 14.01
N GLY A 180 -15.65 -15.79 14.34
CA GLY A 180 -16.03 -14.42 14.01
C GLY A 180 -17.39 -14.07 14.63
N ARG A 181 -18.38 -13.75 13.78
CA ARG A 181 -19.72 -13.29 14.20
C ARG A 181 -20.80 -14.35 14.01
N GLU A 182 -20.43 -15.63 14.03
CA GLU A 182 -21.39 -16.72 13.87
C GLU A 182 -22.36 -16.79 15.04
N VAL A 183 -23.65 -17.00 14.78
CA VAL A 183 -24.65 -17.28 15.81
C VAL A 183 -25.32 -18.62 15.51
N TYR A 184 -25.17 -19.55 16.44
CA TYR A 184 -25.84 -20.85 16.37
C TYR A 184 -27.22 -20.76 17.00
N LEU A 185 -28.21 -21.29 16.28
CA LEU A 185 -29.61 -21.35 16.67
C LEU A 185 -30.08 -22.80 16.70
N LYS A 186 -31.03 -23.06 17.59
CA LYS A 186 -31.80 -24.30 17.67
C LYS A 186 -33.27 -23.94 17.48
N ILE A 187 -33.87 -24.46 16.41
CA ILE A 187 -35.31 -24.36 16.16
C ILE A 187 -35.96 -25.62 16.72
N VAL A 188 -37.02 -25.47 17.51
CA VAL A 188 -37.83 -26.58 18.01
C VAL A 188 -39.28 -26.37 17.59
N THR A 189 -39.85 -27.37 16.91
CA THR A 189 -41.30 -27.46 16.67
C THR A 189 -41.84 -28.64 17.47
N ALA A 190 -43.01 -28.49 18.10
CA ALA A 190 -43.62 -29.56 18.90
C ALA A 190 -45.15 -29.53 18.83
N LEU A 191 -45.77 -30.70 18.69
CA LEU A 191 -47.22 -30.87 18.74
C LEU A 191 -47.69 -31.02 20.19
N LEU A 192 -48.65 -30.20 20.60
CA LEU A 192 -49.17 -30.15 21.96
C LEU A 192 -50.60 -30.71 22.04
N ASN A 193 -50.88 -31.39 23.15
CA ASN A 193 -52.24 -31.75 23.54
C ASN A 193 -52.99 -30.58 24.20
N LYS A 194 -54.28 -30.79 24.47
CA LYS A 194 -55.17 -29.79 25.10
C LYS A 194 -54.71 -29.30 26.49
N ALA A 195 -53.79 -30.00 27.14
CA ALA A 195 -53.17 -29.58 28.40
C ALA A 195 -51.84 -28.81 28.20
N GLY A 196 -51.46 -28.48 26.97
CA GLY A 196 -50.24 -27.75 26.63
C GLY A 196 -48.96 -28.59 26.64
N ASN A 197 -49.06 -29.90 26.84
CA ASN A 197 -47.92 -30.81 26.93
C ASN A 197 -47.56 -31.39 25.55
N VAL A 198 -46.26 -31.55 25.28
CA VAL A 198 -45.76 -32.22 24.07
C VAL A 198 -46.29 -33.65 24.04
N ILE A 199 -46.90 -34.05 22.92
CA ILE A 199 -47.47 -35.38 22.75
C ILE A 199 -46.35 -36.42 22.68
N VAL A 200 -46.50 -37.50 23.43
CA VAL A 200 -45.57 -38.63 23.48
C VAL A 200 -46.28 -39.87 22.95
N VAL A 201 -45.62 -40.59 22.04
CA VAL A 201 -46.12 -41.82 21.42
C VAL A 201 -45.03 -42.88 21.60
N GLY A 202 -45.27 -43.85 22.49
CA GLY A 202 -44.23 -44.80 22.90
C GLY A 202 -43.07 -44.09 23.63
N SER A 203 -41.84 -44.30 23.16
CA SER A 203 -40.64 -43.58 23.63
C SER A 203 -40.44 -42.21 22.97
N SER A 204 -41.19 -41.92 21.92
CA SER A 204 -40.94 -40.83 20.98
C SER A 204 -41.80 -39.61 21.31
N ARG A 205 -41.25 -38.41 21.11
CA ARG A 205 -41.93 -37.13 21.40
C ARG A 205 -42.25 -36.48 20.06
N LEU A 206 -43.50 -36.07 19.81
CA LEU A 206 -43.90 -35.42 18.55
C LEU A 206 -43.34 -33.99 18.47
N GLN A 207 -42.03 -33.92 18.25
CA GLN A 207 -41.21 -32.74 18.13
C GLN A 207 -40.14 -32.96 17.06
N ALA A 208 -39.79 -31.91 16.34
CA ALA A 208 -38.62 -31.88 15.47
C ALA A 208 -37.70 -30.73 15.90
N THR A 209 -36.40 -30.98 15.86
CA THR A 209 -35.35 -30.01 16.22
C THR A 209 -34.43 -29.81 15.02
N SER A 210 -34.14 -28.56 14.68
CA SER A 210 -33.14 -28.20 13.67
C SER A 210 -32.04 -27.37 14.31
N TYR A 211 -30.79 -27.74 14.07
CA TYR A 211 -29.61 -26.97 14.46
C TYR A 211 -29.11 -26.17 13.27
N VAL A 212 -28.93 -24.88 13.47
CA VAL A 212 -28.78 -23.90 12.40
C VAL A 212 -27.61 -22.99 12.74
N GLY A 213 -26.66 -22.85 11.82
CA GLY A 213 -25.62 -21.83 11.90
C GLY A 213 -26.04 -20.61 11.08
N VAL A 214 -26.02 -19.44 11.71
CA VAL A 214 -26.12 -18.14 11.04
C VAL A 214 -24.70 -17.59 10.92
N TYR A 215 -24.19 -17.56 9.70
CA TYR A 215 -22.85 -17.10 9.36
C TYR A 215 -22.95 -15.75 8.66
N PRO A 216 -21.97 -14.84 8.77
CA PRO A 216 -21.77 -13.81 7.75
C PRO A 216 -21.86 -14.46 6.37
N ARG A 217 -22.35 -13.73 5.36
CA ARG A 217 -22.21 -14.20 3.99
C ARG A 217 -20.71 -14.41 3.73
N GLU A 218 -20.40 -15.40 2.90
CA GLU A 218 -19.03 -15.68 2.47
C GLU A 218 -19.04 -15.84 0.97
N LEU A 219 -18.20 -15.07 0.26
CA LEU A 219 -18.17 -15.11 -1.21
C LEU A 219 -17.47 -16.38 -1.71
N SER A 220 -16.55 -16.92 -0.91
CA SER A 220 -15.99 -18.29 -1.02
C SER A 220 -17.04 -19.41 -1.09
N GLY A 221 -18.30 -19.14 -0.74
CA GLY A 221 -19.44 -20.04 -0.90
C GLY A 221 -19.88 -20.24 -2.35
N PHE A 222 -19.69 -19.23 -3.21
CA PHE A 222 -20.15 -19.21 -4.60
C PHE A 222 -19.09 -19.73 -5.57
N ALA A 223 -19.51 -20.24 -6.72
CA ALA A 223 -18.62 -20.51 -7.85
C ALA A 223 -18.34 -19.23 -8.65
N LEU A 224 -19.41 -18.53 -9.04
CA LEU A 224 -19.37 -17.33 -9.88
C LEU A 224 -20.27 -16.24 -9.28
N ILE A 225 -19.80 -15.00 -9.32
CA ILE A 225 -20.53 -13.80 -8.88
C ILE A 225 -20.51 -12.79 -10.04
N LEU A 226 -21.70 -12.31 -10.44
CA LEU A 226 -21.91 -11.41 -11.57
C LEU A 226 -22.60 -10.12 -11.14
N PRO A 227 -22.12 -8.93 -11.57
CA PRO A 227 -22.55 -7.67 -10.98
C PRO A 227 -23.87 -7.10 -11.46
N ARG A 228 -24.43 -7.66 -12.53
CA ARG A 228 -25.64 -7.13 -13.16
C ARG A 228 -26.48 -8.25 -13.77
N ASP A 229 -26.83 -8.16 -15.05
CA ASP A 229 -27.72 -9.12 -15.71
C ASP A 229 -26.91 -10.29 -16.29
N LEU A 230 -27.48 -11.51 -16.21
CA LEU A 230 -26.95 -12.71 -16.85
C LEU A 230 -27.79 -13.06 -18.08
N HIS A 231 -27.19 -12.92 -19.24
CA HIS A 231 -27.77 -13.24 -20.53
C HIS A 231 -27.49 -14.69 -20.93
N LEU A 232 -28.54 -15.49 -21.04
CA LEU A 232 -28.53 -16.76 -21.76
C LEU A 232 -29.12 -16.61 -23.17
N ASP A 233 -29.57 -15.43 -23.59
CA ASP A 233 -30.22 -15.15 -24.89
C ASP A 233 -29.26 -14.68 -26.00
N LYS A 234 -27.96 -14.49 -25.72
CA LYS A 234 -26.99 -13.89 -26.64
C LYS A 234 -26.03 -14.91 -27.26
N LYS A 235 -25.64 -14.65 -28.51
CA LYS A 235 -24.59 -15.42 -29.22
C LYS A 235 -23.18 -14.86 -29.02
N SER A 236 -23.06 -13.61 -28.60
CA SER A 236 -21.78 -12.91 -28.39
C SER A 236 -21.94 -11.79 -27.36
N SER A 237 -20.83 -11.21 -26.92
CA SER A 237 -20.79 -10.07 -25.99
C SER A 237 -21.20 -8.73 -26.61
N VAL A 238 -21.61 -8.71 -27.88
CA VAL A 238 -21.93 -7.47 -28.61
C VAL A 238 -23.30 -6.94 -28.15
N GLY A 239 -23.32 -5.69 -27.69
CA GLY A 239 -24.55 -5.03 -27.22
C GLY A 239 -24.95 -5.32 -25.77
N LEU A 240 -24.07 -5.95 -24.98
CA LEU A 240 -24.21 -6.04 -23.53
C LEU A 240 -23.86 -4.69 -22.87
N GLY A 241 -24.56 -4.34 -21.78
CA GLY A 241 -24.21 -3.19 -20.96
C GLY A 241 -23.00 -3.47 -20.06
N THR A 242 -22.45 -2.42 -19.44
CA THR A 242 -21.43 -2.58 -18.40
C THR A 242 -21.97 -3.46 -17.27
N GLY A 243 -21.16 -4.43 -16.83
CA GLY A 243 -21.52 -5.42 -15.80
C GLY A 243 -22.40 -6.58 -16.28
N ASP A 244 -22.98 -6.50 -17.49
CA ASP A 244 -23.79 -7.57 -18.04
C ASP A 244 -22.88 -8.67 -18.62
N ASN A 245 -23.22 -9.91 -18.29
CA ASN A 245 -22.43 -11.09 -18.67
C ASN A 245 -23.30 -12.08 -19.43
N PHE A 246 -22.71 -12.93 -20.26
CA PHE A 246 -23.46 -13.89 -21.06
C PHE A 246 -22.80 -15.26 -21.12
N PHE A 247 -23.62 -16.29 -21.37
CA PHE A 247 -23.18 -17.56 -21.90
C PHE A 247 -23.74 -17.75 -23.30
N GLN A 248 -22.97 -18.41 -24.17
CA GLN A 248 -23.27 -18.48 -25.60
C GLN A 248 -24.49 -19.36 -25.88
N MET A 249 -25.52 -18.72 -26.43
CA MET A 249 -26.70 -19.39 -26.98
C MET A 249 -26.42 -19.97 -28.37
N TYR A 250 -26.91 -21.19 -28.60
CA TYR A 250 -26.91 -21.88 -29.89
C TYR A 250 -28.34 -21.95 -30.44
N ASP A 251 -28.49 -21.98 -31.76
CA ASP A 251 -29.81 -22.02 -32.43
C ASP A 251 -30.53 -23.38 -32.31
N SER A 252 -29.81 -24.44 -31.92
CA SER A 252 -30.29 -25.82 -31.90
C SER A 252 -29.88 -26.53 -30.60
N ARG A 253 -30.88 -26.92 -29.81
CA ARG A 253 -30.76 -27.78 -28.64
C ARG A 253 -30.20 -29.14 -29.03
N ALA A 254 -30.69 -29.72 -30.13
CA ALA A 254 -30.21 -31.02 -30.63
C ALA A 254 -28.73 -31.01 -31.03
N THR A 255 -28.19 -29.85 -31.42
CA THR A 255 -26.76 -29.68 -31.72
C THR A 255 -25.95 -29.39 -30.46
N ALA A 256 -26.43 -28.50 -29.59
CA ALA A 256 -25.71 -28.11 -28.37
C ALA A 256 -25.64 -29.22 -27.31
N LEU A 257 -26.66 -30.08 -27.19
CA LEU A 257 -26.66 -31.24 -26.28
C LEU A 257 -25.66 -32.35 -26.64
N LYS A 258 -24.98 -32.27 -27.79
CA LYS A 258 -23.86 -33.17 -28.14
C LYS A 258 -22.61 -32.91 -27.30
N TYR A 259 -22.56 -31.74 -26.66
CA TYR A 259 -21.40 -31.26 -25.93
C TYR A 259 -21.69 -31.19 -24.42
N PRO A 260 -20.67 -31.39 -23.55
CA PRO A 260 -20.82 -31.37 -22.11
C PRO A 260 -21.22 -29.99 -21.54
N GLY A 261 -20.89 -28.89 -22.21
CA GLY A 261 -21.25 -27.54 -21.79
C GLY A 261 -20.57 -27.08 -20.49
N ILE A 262 -21.17 -26.08 -19.84
CA ILE A 262 -20.72 -25.55 -18.55
C ILE A 262 -21.65 -26.08 -17.44
N SER A 263 -21.07 -26.48 -16.32
CA SER A 263 -21.82 -26.92 -15.14
C SER A 263 -21.32 -26.23 -13.87
N PHE A 264 -22.27 -25.68 -13.10
CA PHE A 264 -22.04 -25.07 -11.81
C PHE A 264 -22.51 -26.00 -10.69
N ASP A 265 -21.54 -26.68 -10.06
CA ASP A 265 -21.72 -27.62 -8.95
C ASP A 265 -21.72 -26.91 -7.57
N SER A 266 -21.89 -25.59 -7.56
CA SER A 266 -22.00 -24.74 -6.36
C SER A 266 -22.75 -23.44 -6.72
N PRO A 267 -23.23 -22.68 -5.73
CA PRO A 267 -24.11 -21.55 -6.00
C PRO A 267 -23.50 -20.47 -6.91
N VAL A 268 -24.35 -19.84 -7.72
CA VAL A 268 -23.99 -18.69 -8.57
C VAL A 268 -24.80 -17.48 -8.14
N PHE A 269 -24.15 -16.33 -7.96
CA PHE A 269 -24.80 -15.07 -7.63
C PHE A 269 -24.95 -14.18 -8.87
N VAL A 270 -26.17 -13.70 -9.13
CA VAL A 270 -26.47 -12.71 -10.17
C VAL A 270 -27.17 -11.53 -9.52
N ASN A 271 -26.60 -10.34 -9.62
CA ASN A 271 -27.11 -9.19 -8.89
C ASN A 271 -28.52 -8.75 -9.35
N ARG A 272 -28.75 -8.84 -10.66
CA ARG A 272 -29.99 -8.44 -11.33
C ARG A 272 -30.59 -9.60 -12.13
N ASP A 273 -31.10 -9.36 -13.34
CA ASP A 273 -32.01 -10.27 -14.04
C ASP A 273 -31.27 -11.43 -14.70
N ILE A 274 -31.94 -12.58 -14.87
CA ILE A 274 -31.49 -13.65 -15.76
C ILE A 274 -32.41 -13.67 -16.97
N ILE A 275 -31.83 -13.45 -18.16
CA ILE A 275 -32.56 -13.41 -19.43
C ILE A 275 -32.35 -14.75 -20.14
N LEU A 276 -33.43 -15.55 -20.24
CA LEU A 276 -33.42 -16.85 -20.91
C LEU A 276 -33.61 -16.73 -22.44
N PRO A 277 -33.22 -17.73 -23.25
CA PRO A 277 -33.60 -17.80 -24.66
C PRO A 277 -35.12 -17.71 -24.87
N ASN A 278 -35.55 -17.27 -26.05
CA ASN A 278 -36.96 -17.30 -26.41
C ASN A 278 -37.50 -18.74 -26.41
N ARG A 279 -38.72 -18.94 -25.90
CA ARG A 279 -39.38 -20.25 -25.87
C ARG A 279 -39.58 -20.80 -27.28
N GLY A 280 -38.92 -21.92 -27.60
CA GLY A 280 -39.25 -22.74 -28.78
C GLY A 280 -40.50 -23.62 -28.60
N PRO A 281 -40.97 -24.29 -29.66
CA PRO A 281 -42.11 -25.22 -29.60
C PRO A 281 -41.86 -26.41 -28.66
N LEU A 282 -42.94 -27.00 -28.11
CA LEU A 282 -42.87 -28.15 -27.18
C LEU A 282 -42.23 -29.38 -27.84
N ASP A 283 -42.68 -29.73 -29.04
CA ASP A 283 -42.25 -30.95 -29.76
C ASP A 283 -41.13 -30.72 -30.78
N GLY A 284 -40.53 -29.53 -30.79
CA GLY A 284 -39.47 -29.15 -31.74
C GLY A 284 -38.14 -28.81 -31.09
N ASP A 285 -37.16 -28.55 -31.97
CA ASP A 285 -35.88 -27.95 -31.59
C ASP A 285 -36.08 -26.50 -31.13
N THR A 286 -35.17 -26.00 -30.31
CA THR A 286 -35.25 -24.68 -29.68
C THR A 286 -33.86 -24.07 -29.55
N GLN A 287 -33.80 -22.74 -29.42
CA GLN A 287 -32.61 -22.06 -28.96
C GLN A 287 -32.21 -22.62 -27.59
N TYR A 288 -30.92 -22.85 -27.40
CA TYR A 288 -30.38 -23.53 -26.22
C TYR A 288 -29.02 -22.98 -25.80
N THR A 289 -28.87 -22.77 -24.49
CA THR A 289 -27.60 -22.32 -23.89
C THR A 289 -27.06 -23.46 -23.01
N PRO A 290 -25.93 -24.11 -23.38
CA PRO A 290 -25.41 -25.30 -22.70
C PRO A 290 -24.72 -24.97 -21.38
N VAL A 291 -25.52 -24.51 -20.41
CA VAL A 291 -25.14 -24.19 -19.03
C VAL A 291 -26.14 -24.84 -18.08
N SER A 292 -25.65 -25.58 -17.09
CA SER A 292 -26.46 -26.24 -16.06
C SER A 292 -26.11 -25.70 -14.67
N PHE A 293 -27.13 -25.33 -13.89
CA PHE A 293 -26.96 -24.91 -12.49
C PHE A 293 -27.37 -26.07 -11.58
N ASN A 294 -26.38 -26.87 -11.18
CA ASN A 294 -26.57 -28.07 -10.37
C ASN A 294 -26.79 -27.72 -8.88
N ASP A 295 -26.40 -26.52 -8.47
CA ASP A 295 -26.76 -25.91 -7.18
C ASP A 295 -27.68 -24.69 -7.36
N ARG A 296 -28.02 -24.02 -6.25
CA ARG A 296 -28.92 -22.86 -6.20
C ARG A 296 -28.33 -21.66 -6.95
N VAL A 297 -29.16 -20.95 -7.68
CA VAL A 297 -28.82 -19.60 -8.16
C VAL A 297 -29.41 -18.57 -7.21
N VAL A 298 -28.63 -17.57 -6.83
CA VAL A 298 -29.05 -16.50 -5.92
C VAL A 298 -29.16 -15.19 -6.70
N LEU A 299 -30.35 -14.60 -6.69
CA LEU A 299 -30.60 -13.29 -7.29
C LEU A 299 -30.56 -12.19 -6.23
N GLY A 300 -29.93 -11.05 -6.53
CA GLY A 300 -29.97 -9.86 -5.68
C GLY A 300 -31.37 -9.23 -5.65
N ALA A 301 -31.64 -8.29 -6.56
CA ALA A 301 -32.97 -7.70 -6.76
C ALA A 301 -33.66 -8.11 -8.08
N GLY A 302 -33.00 -8.92 -8.91
CA GLY A 302 -33.50 -9.27 -10.22
C GLY A 302 -34.45 -10.47 -10.26
N ARG A 303 -34.89 -10.76 -11.48
CA ARG A 303 -35.94 -11.73 -11.84
C ARG A 303 -35.49 -12.57 -13.03
N VAL A 304 -36.03 -13.78 -13.15
CA VAL A 304 -35.84 -14.59 -14.36
C VAL A 304 -36.92 -14.24 -15.38
N LYS A 305 -36.50 -13.88 -16.60
CA LYS A 305 -37.39 -13.37 -17.65
C LYS A 305 -36.93 -13.77 -19.05
N PHE A 306 -37.80 -13.55 -20.02
CA PHE A 306 -37.49 -13.65 -21.45
C PHE A 306 -37.07 -12.28 -22.02
N PRO A 307 -36.49 -12.21 -23.24
CA PRO A 307 -36.09 -10.94 -23.87
C PRO A 307 -37.26 -9.98 -24.13
N SER A 308 -38.50 -10.48 -24.09
CA SER A 308 -39.75 -9.72 -24.13
C SER A 308 -40.17 -9.10 -22.78
N ASP A 309 -39.29 -9.12 -21.77
CA ASP A 309 -39.52 -8.72 -20.36
C ASP A 309 -40.61 -9.54 -19.63
N THR A 310 -41.19 -10.55 -20.29
CA THR A 310 -42.14 -11.48 -19.66
C THR A 310 -41.43 -12.39 -18.65
N LEU A 311 -41.96 -12.47 -17.43
CA LEU A 311 -41.39 -13.30 -16.36
C LEU A 311 -41.41 -14.79 -16.74
N TYR A 312 -40.36 -15.50 -16.33
CA TYR A 312 -40.33 -16.95 -16.50
C TYR A 312 -41.43 -17.62 -15.66
N SER A 313 -42.12 -18.53 -16.29
CA SER A 313 -43.07 -19.45 -15.68
C SER A 313 -42.81 -20.86 -16.22
N THR A 314 -43.25 -21.88 -15.50
CA THR A 314 -43.36 -23.23 -16.08
C THR A 314 -44.47 -23.24 -17.13
N ARG A 315 -44.36 -24.08 -18.16
CA ARG A 315 -45.23 -23.98 -19.35
C ARG A 315 -46.68 -24.40 -19.07
N THR A 316 -46.88 -25.31 -18.11
CA THR A 316 -48.15 -25.98 -17.89
C THR A 316 -48.81 -25.66 -16.54
N GLN A 317 -48.14 -24.92 -15.65
CA GLN A 317 -48.61 -24.57 -14.29
C GLN A 317 -49.23 -25.75 -13.50
N GLY A 318 -48.75 -26.98 -13.73
CA GLY A 318 -49.24 -28.19 -13.06
C GLY A 318 -50.04 -29.17 -13.94
N ALA A 319 -50.29 -28.86 -15.21
CA ALA A 319 -50.74 -29.86 -16.20
C ALA A 319 -49.55 -30.65 -16.81
N ASP A 320 -49.82 -31.73 -17.54
CA ASP A 320 -48.78 -32.62 -18.10
C ASP A 320 -47.78 -31.88 -19.02
N GLY A 321 -46.50 -31.87 -18.66
CA GLY A 321 -45.42 -31.19 -19.40
C GLY A 321 -44.32 -30.62 -18.50
N ASP A 322 -43.66 -29.54 -18.93
CA ASP A 322 -42.61 -28.84 -18.15
C ASP A 322 -43.23 -28.15 -16.91
N GLN A 323 -43.27 -28.86 -15.77
CA GLN A 323 -43.88 -28.46 -14.50
C GLN A 323 -42.89 -27.85 -13.51
N LEU A 324 -41.58 -28.12 -13.64
CA LEU A 324 -40.53 -27.73 -12.69
C LEU A 324 -39.45 -26.85 -13.34
N TRP A 325 -38.79 -26.00 -12.54
CA TRP A 325 -37.66 -25.15 -12.98
C TRP A 325 -36.43 -25.96 -13.46
N VAL A 326 -36.36 -27.24 -13.09
CA VAL A 326 -35.37 -28.22 -13.56
C VAL A 326 -35.64 -28.64 -15.02
N GLN A 327 -36.89 -28.54 -15.48
CA GLN A 327 -37.35 -29.01 -16.79
C GLN A 327 -37.35 -27.91 -17.87
N ALA A 328 -36.68 -26.77 -17.62
CA ALA A 328 -36.49 -25.75 -18.65
C ALA A 328 -35.82 -26.36 -19.89
N ARG A 329 -36.39 -26.13 -21.08
CA ARG A 329 -35.88 -26.72 -22.35
C ARG A 329 -34.85 -25.82 -23.03
N GLU A 330 -34.74 -24.57 -22.60
CA GLU A 330 -33.93 -23.51 -23.18
C GLU A 330 -32.47 -23.48 -22.64
N PHE A 331 -32.17 -24.18 -21.56
CA PHE A 331 -30.82 -24.35 -20.99
C PHE A 331 -30.79 -25.60 -20.08
N GLY A 332 -29.71 -25.85 -19.34
CA GLY A 332 -29.55 -27.05 -18.49
C GLY A 332 -30.40 -27.10 -17.21
N GLY A 333 -31.25 -26.11 -16.96
CA GLY A 333 -32.17 -26.07 -15.81
C GLY A 333 -31.55 -25.55 -14.50
N PHE A 334 -32.43 -25.18 -13.56
CA PHE A 334 -32.06 -24.80 -12.18
C PHE A 334 -32.34 -25.99 -11.24
N VAL A 335 -31.37 -26.88 -11.05
CA VAL A 335 -31.59 -28.19 -10.40
C VAL A 335 -32.05 -28.06 -8.95
N LYS A 336 -31.47 -27.12 -8.19
CA LYS A 336 -31.91 -26.80 -6.80
C LYS A 336 -32.77 -25.53 -6.70
N GLY A 337 -33.26 -25.02 -7.83
CA GLY A 337 -34.07 -23.81 -7.89
C GLY A 337 -33.28 -22.51 -7.69
N ILE A 338 -34.01 -21.45 -7.36
CA ILE A 338 -33.50 -20.07 -7.24
C ILE A 338 -33.93 -19.49 -5.89
N ASP A 339 -33.00 -18.87 -5.19
CA ASP A 339 -33.28 -18.00 -4.06
C ASP A 339 -33.16 -16.53 -4.51
N VAL A 340 -34.01 -15.64 -3.99
CA VAL A 340 -33.94 -14.19 -4.26
C VAL A 340 -33.72 -13.48 -2.93
N ASP A 341 -32.68 -12.65 -2.81
CA ASP A 341 -32.37 -11.88 -1.61
C ASP A 341 -33.40 -10.75 -1.41
N GLY A 342 -33.72 -10.03 -2.48
CA GLY A 342 -34.71 -8.95 -2.54
C GLY A 342 -34.11 -7.53 -2.54
N VAL A 343 -32.78 -7.42 -2.57
CA VAL A 343 -32.02 -6.16 -2.64
C VAL A 343 -30.81 -6.39 -3.53
N SER A 344 -30.46 -5.43 -4.40
CA SER A 344 -29.23 -5.50 -5.20
C SER A 344 -28.03 -5.19 -4.32
N ASP A 345 -26.96 -5.96 -4.48
CA ASP A 345 -25.69 -5.68 -3.85
C ASP A 345 -25.07 -4.45 -4.54
N ALA A 346 -25.16 -3.31 -3.88
CA ALA A 346 -24.65 -2.04 -4.39
C ALA A 346 -23.11 -1.96 -4.36
N GLY A 347 -22.43 -2.76 -3.52
CA GLY A 347 -20.97 -2.83 -3.49
C GLY A 347 -20.43 -3.53 -4.75
N LEU A 348 -21.17 -4.53 -5.23
CA LEU A 348 -20.92 -5.19 -6.51
C LEU A 348 -21.22 -4.27 -7.71
N GLU A 349 -22.24 -3.41 -7.62
CA GLU A 349 -22.49 -2.36 -8.63
C GLU A 349 -21.37 -1.30 -8.65
N ALA A 350 -20.87 -0.90 -7.48
CA ALA A 350 -19.74 0.02 -7.35
C ALA A 350 -18.43 -0.60 -7.89
N LEU A 351 -18.17 -1.88 -7.59
CA LEU A 351 -17.04 -2.64 -8.10
C LEU A 351 -17.03 -2.67 -9.64
N ALA A 352 -18.20 -2.88 -10.25
CA ALA A 352 -18.44 -2.85 -11.70
C ALA A 352 -18.47 -1.44 -12.32
N GLY A 353 -18.28 -0.37 -11.54
CA GLY A 353 -18.32 1.02 -12.02
C GLY A 353 -19.71 1.48 -12.47
N LEU A 354 -20.79 0.82 -12.00
CA LEU A 354 -22.18 1.16 -12.33
C LEU A 354 -22.74 2.28 -11.45
N THR A 355 -22.18 2.43 -10.25
CA THR A 355 -22.42 3.57 -9.37
C THR A 355 -21.12 4.36 -9.23
N THR A 356 -21.19 5.68 -9.42
CA THR A 356 -20.03 6.57 -9.29
C THR A 356 -19.73 6.80 -7.81
N GLY A 357 -18.90 5.93 -7.23
CA GLY A 357 -18.27 6.21 -5.94
C GLY A 357 -17.48 7.51 -6.03
N ALA A 358 -17.71 8.44 -5.09
CA ALA A 358 -17.25 9.82 -5.21
C ALA A 358 -15.74 9.94 -4.95
N GLY A 359 -14.94 9.73 -5.99
CA GLY A 359 -13.49 9.91 -6.00
C GLY A 359 -12.73 8.82 -5.24
N SER A 360 -12.10 7.91 -5.99
CA SER A 360 -11.06 7.03 -5.45
C SER A 360 -10.05 7.87 -4.67
N PRO A 361 -9.81 7.61 -3.37
CA PRO A 361 -8.63 8.13 -2.70
C PRO A 361 -7.36 7.70 -3.45
N ASP A 362 -6.28 8.44 -3.21
CA ASP A 362 -5.01 8.25 -3.91
C ASP A 362 -4.37 6.89 -3.57
N LEU A 363 -4.47 5.96 -4.52
CA LEU A 363 -3.85 4.63 -4.47
C LEU A 363 -2.35 4.70 -4.21
N ASN A 364 -1.66 5.77 -4.62
CA ASN A 364 -0.23 5.94 -4.33
C ASN A 364 0.01 6.19 -2.84
N LEU A 365 -0.81 7.02 -2.18
CA LEU A 365 -0.74 7.25 -0.74
C LEU A 365 -1.06 5.96 0.05
N VAL A 366 -2.04 5.17 -0.38
CA VAL A 366 -2.36 3.88 0.24
C VAL A 366 -1.19 2.91 0.16
N ASN A 367 -0.63 2.72 -1.03
CA ASN A 367 0.51 1.84 -1.24
C ASN A 367 1.76 2.31 -0.44
N LYS A 368 2.01 3.62 -0.38
CA LYS A 368 3.05 4.20 0.50
C LYS A 368 2.82 3.87 1.97
N CYS A 369 1.59 4.00 2.49
CA CYS A 369 1.30 3.64 3.88
C CYS A 369 1.38 2.12 4.14
N ILE A 370 1.02 1.27 3.17
CA ILE A 370 1.17 -0.20 3.28
C ILE A 370 2.67 -0.58 3.36
N GLU A 371 3.50 -0.08 2.45
CA GLU A 371 4.94 -0.34 2.47
C GLU A 371 5.62 0.22 3.73
N ARG A 372 5.20 1.41 4.20
CA ARG A 372 5.61 1.97 5.50
C ARG A 372 5.28 1.04 6.66
N ASN A 373 4.11 0.39 6.66
CA ASN A 373 3.71 -0.51 7.74
C ASN A 373 4.42 -1.87 7.65
N LYS A 374 4.64 -2.43 6.46
CA LYS A 374 5.48 -3.63 6.28
C LYS A 374 6.86 -3.43 6.92
N ARG A 375 7.46 -2.25 6.76
CA ARG A 375 8.76 -1.90 7.35
C ARG A 375 8.76 -1.79 8.87
N LEU A 376 7.62 -1.67 9.53
CA LEU A 376 7.54 -1.76 10.99
C LEU A 376 7.62 -3.21 11.50
N ALA A 377 7.32 -4.19 10.65
CA ALA A 377 7.24 -5.61 11.02
C ALA A 377 8.31 -6.50 10.35
N ASP A 378 8.78 -6.14 9.15
CA ASP A 378 9.68 -6.95 8.33
C ASP A 378 11.04 -6.26 8.10
N LEU A 379 12.05 -6.72 8.83
CA LEU A 379 13.45 -6.29 8.76
C LEU A 379 14.15 -6.58 7.41
N THR A 380 13.54 -7.35 6.51
CA THR A 380 14.06 -7.54 5.15
C THR A 380 13.77 -6.33 4.27
N THR A 381 12.67 -5.62 4.50
CA THR A 381 12.21 -4.49 3.68
C THR A 381 12.98 -3.19 3.93
N THR A 382 13.61 -3.01 5.10
CA THR A 382 14.49 -1.85 5.38
C THR A 382 15.96 -2.06 5.02
N LYS A 383 16.31 -3.23 4.44
CA LYS A 383 17.68 -3.63 4.10
C LYS A 383 18.48 -2.56 3.34
N ASP A 384 17.85 -1.94 2.35
CA ASP A 384 18.50 -1.02 1.41
C ASP A 384 18.27 0.46 1.80
N SER A 385 17.71 0.71 2.99
CA SER A 385 17.55 2.05 3.54
C SER A 385 18.89 2.59 4.06
N VAL A 386 19.12 3.88 3.82
CA VAL A 386 20.38 4.60 4.05
C VAL A 386 20.08 5.99 4.61
N LEU A 387 20.86 6.45 5.58
CA LEU A 387 20.81 7.83 6.06
C LEU A 387 21.42 8.77 4.99
N GLN A 388 20.63 9.75 4.56
CA GLN A 388 21.07 10.87 3.73
C GLN A 388 20.76 12.20 4.41
N GLY A 389 21.44 13.25 3.93
CA GLY A 389 21.24 14.60 4.42
C GLY A 389 21.60 15.62 3.34
N VAL A 390 20.78 16.64 3.18
CA VAL A 390 20.97 17.72 2.19
C VAL A 390 21.00 19.06 2.91
N ARG A 391 21.98 19.92 2.56
CA ARG A 391 22.06 21.28 3.11
C ARG A 391 20.94 22.15 2.54
N VAL A 392 20.18 22.78 3.43
CA VAL A 392 18.97 23.57 3.11
C VAL A 392 19.32 25.00 2.72
N ASP A 393 20.36 25.58 3.34
CA ASP A 393 20.74 26.97 3.15
C ASP A 393 21.81 27.12 2.03
N PRO A 394 21.55 27.94 0.97
CA PRO A 394 22.55 28.35 -0.01
C PRO A 394 23.23 29.70 0.32
N GLN A 395 22.73 30.44 1.31
CA GLN A 395 23.25 31.74 1.74
C GLN A 395 23.79 31.62 3.18
N VAL A 396 25.09 31.83 3.36
CA VAL A 396 25.76 31.66 4.68
C VAL A 396 25.43 32.83 5.60
N LEU A 397 24.32 32.73 6.32
CA LEU A 397 24.03 33.59 7.46
C LEU A 397 24.89 33.15 8.66
N SER A 398 26.04 33.80 8.81
CA SER A 398 26.86 33.90 10.03
C SER A 398 26.84 32.68 10.97
N GLY A 399 27.66 31.66 10.66
CA GLY A 399 27.96 30.58 11.60
C GLY A 399 26.87 29.51 11.80
N GLN A 400 25.73 29.58 11.10
CA GLN A 400 24.67 28.56 11.20
C GLN A 400 24.55 27.70 9.93
N PHE A 401 24.44 26.38 10.13
CA PHE A 401 24.34 25.37 9.07
C PHE A 401 23.12 24.47 9.29
N LYS A 402 22.28 24.30 8.25
CA LYS A 402 21.04 23.51 8.32
C LYS A 402 21.06 22.36 7.33
N TYR A 403 20.78 21.15 7.82
CA TYR A 403 20.64 19.94 7.02
C TYR A 403 19.28 19.30 7.26
N ASN A 404 18.58 18.95 6.19
CA ASN A 404 17.43 18.05 6.27
C ASN A 404 17.94 16.62 6.16
N LEU A 405 17.85 15.86 7.25
CA LEU A 405 18.19 14.44 7.33
C LEU A 405 16.96 13.57 7.04
N PHE A 406 17.15 12.51 6.24
CA PHE A 406 16.10 11.55 5.89
C PHE A 406 16.68 10.15 5.66
N LEU A 407 15.83 9.14 5.66
CA LEU A 407 16.19 7.76 5.32
C LEU A 407 15.66 7.43 3.93
N THR A 408 16.46 6.77 3.09
CA THR A 408 16.06 6.44 1.70
C THR A 408 14.90 5.45 1.63
N GLY A 409 14.19 5.54 0.50
CA GLY A 409 13.14 4.63 0.07
C GLY A 409 11.80 4.78 0.79
N ASP A 410 11.54 5.86 1.54
CA ASP A 410 10.39 6.06 2.48
C ASP A 410 10.49 5.29 3.82
N ASN A 411 11.69 5.24 4.41
CA ASN A 411 11.88 4.71 5.77
C ASN A 411 11.82 5.86 6.81
N ARG A 412 11.57 5.53 8.09
CA ARG A 412 11.35 6.50 9.17
C ARG A 412 12.32 6.35 10.33
N PHE A 413 12.61 7.48 10.99
CA PHE A 413 13.37 7.48 12.24
C PHE A 413 12.58 6.74 13.34
N ASN A 414 13.16 5.66 13.86
CA ASN A 414 12.61 4.84 14.94
C ASN A 414 13.21 5.27 16.28
N LYS A 415 12.40 5.94 17.12
CA LYS A 415 12.91 6.57 18.34
C LYS A 415 13.36 5.53 19.37
N GLN A 416 14.64 5.57 19.75
CA GLN A 416 15.26 4.66 20.70
C GLN A 416 15.16 5.17 22.14
N ARG A 417 15.16 4.26 23.12
CA ARG A 417 15.54 4.57 24.51
C ARG A 417 16.98 4.15 24.70
N ILE A 418 17.88 5.11 24.87
CA ILE A 418 19.32 4.90 25.01
C ILE A 418 19.75 5.55 26.33
N ASP A 419 20.52 4.83 27.14
CA ASP A 419 21.08 5.37 28.36
C ASP A 419 22.21 6.37 28.04
N TYR A 420 22.23 7.50 28.75
CA TYR A 420 23.12 8.62 28.45
C TYR A 420 24.60 8.29 28.67
N TYR A 421 25.38 8.28 27.58
CA TYR A 421 26.83 8.15 27.59
C TYR A 421 27.48 9.32 26.84
N THR A 422 27.77 10.41 27.54
CA THR A 422 28.79 11.36 27.07
C THR A 422 30.15 10.87 27.54
N ASN A 423 31.04 10.54 26.62
CA ASN A 423 32.47 10.41 26.90
C ASN A 423 33.09 11.83 26.82
N VAL A 424 33.61 12.34 27.94
CA VAL A 424 33.86 13.77 28.19
C VAL A 424 35.31 13.95 28.63
N ASN A 425 36.22 13.99 27.66
CA ASN A 425 37.62 14.35 27.91
C ASN A 425 37.79 15.85 27.64
N ASP A 426 38.03 16.64 28.69
CA ASP A 426 38.21 18.11 28.71
C ASP A 426 37.01 18.98 28.31
N TYR A 427 36.22 19.38 29.32
CA TYR A 427 35.19 20.41 29.19
C TYR A 427 35.21 21.46 30.30
N SER A 428 34.95 22.71 29.92
CA SER A 428 34.69 23.81 30.86
C SER A 428 33.20 23.94 31.19
N LYS A 429 32.31 23.72 30.20
CA LYS A 429 30.85 23.59 30.33
C LYS A 429 30.29 22.70 29.21
N VAL A 430 29.41 21.76 29.57
CA VAL A 430 28.45 21.11 28.68
C VAL A 430 27.07 21.44 29.22
N ASN A 431 26.23 22.09 28.42
CA ASN A 431 24.86 22.44 28.76
C ASN A 431 23.94 21.88 27.68
N GLY A 432 22.81 21.30 28.07
CA GLY A 432 21.87 20.80 27.07
C GLY A 432 20.78 19.97 27.69
N ASN A 433 19.61 20.02 27.08
CA ASN A 433 18.64 18.95 27.24
C ASN A 433 18.64 18.14 25.93
N PRO A 434 19.43 17.05 25.83
CA PRO A 434 19.40 16.15 24.68
C PRO A 434 18.02 15.49 24.50
N TYR A 435 17.22 15.47 25.57
CA TYR A 435 15.89 14.92 25.60
C TYR A 435 14.84 16.03 25.55
N THR A 436 13.67 15.69 25.03
CA THR A 436 12.49 16.54 25.06
C THR A 436 11.58 16.05 26.21
N SER A 437 10.47 16.74 26.50
CA SER A 437 9.49 16.26 27.47
C SER A 437 8.88 14.90 27.12
N ASP A 438 9.05 14.41 25.88
CA ASP A 438 8.59 13.11 25.40
C ASP A 438 9.52 11.93 25.83
N THR A 439 9.61 11.68 27.14
CA THR A 439 10.01 10.38 27.71
C THR A 439 11.40 9.83 27.30
N GLY A 440 12.38 10.69 27.00
CA GLY A 440 13.78 10.28 26.75
C GLY A 440 13.99 9.48 25.47
N LYS A 441 13.20 9.78 24.42
CA LYS A 441 13.26 9.08 23.12
C LYS A 441 14.19 9.79 22.11
N VAL A 442 15.21 9.07 21.65
CA VAL A 442 16.33 9.55 20.81
C VAL A 442 16.07 9.20 19.34
N ALA A 443 16.30 10.12 18.39
CA ALA A 443 16.18 9.83 16.95
C ALA A 443 17.52 9.70 16.23
N VAL A 444 18.54 10.42 16.70
CA VAL A 444 19.93 10.30 16.22
C VAL A 444 20.89 10.38 17.39
N THR A 445 22.08 9.82 17.24
CA THR A 445 23.25 10.11 18.08
C THR A 445 24.28 10.82 17.24
N VAL A 446 24.82 11.93 17.76
CA VAL A 446 25.88 12.70 17.10
C VAL A 446 27.20 12.48 17.81
N LYS A 447 28.28 12.39 17.03
CA LYS A 447 29.66 12.32 17.50
C LYS A 447 30.45 13.47 16.87
N VAL A 448 30.66 14.54 17.62
CA VAL A 448 31.37 15.73 17.14
C VAL A 448 32.85 15.60 17.45
N HIS A 449 33.69 15.88 16.47
CA HIS A 449 35.14 15.91 16.59
C HIS A 449 35.61 17.35 16.42
N VAL A 450 36.44 17.83 17.36
CA VAL A 450 37.01 19.18 17.36
C VAL A 450 38.51 19.04 17.66
N GLY A 451 39.32 18.87 16.62
CA GLY A 451 40.71 18.41 16.77
C GLY A 451 40.77 17.07 17.50
N ASN A 452 41.38 17.05 18.70
CA ASN A 452 41.47 15.86 19.54
C ASN A 452 40.28 15.67 20.49
N LEU A 453 39.40 16.67 20.64
CA LEU A 453 38.19 16.57 21.46
C LEU A 453 37.14 15.75 20.71
N VAL A 454 36.49 14.82 21.40
CA VAL A 454 35.40 14.00 20.86
C VAL A 454 34.20 14.08 21.80
N VAL A 455 33.01 14.26 21.21
CA VAL A 455 31.77 14.61 21.91
C VAL A 455 30.66 13.73 21.41
N GLU A 456 30.20 12.77 22.21
CA GLU A 456 29.11 11.87 21.80
C GLU A 456 27.85 12.16 22.60
N ALA A 457 26.73 12.43 21.93
CA ALA A 457 25.45 12.66 22.59
C ALA A 457 24.26 12.15 21.76
N PRO A 458 23.29 11.46 22.38
CA PRO A 458 21.98 11.22 21.78
C PRO A 458 21.17 12.52 21.69
N ILE A 459 20.37 12.72 20.64
CA ILE A 459 19.47 13.87 20.49
C ILE A 459 18.03 13.41 20.11
N GLY A 460 17.03 13.96 20.81
CA GLY A 460 15.59 13.73 20.58
C GLY A 460 14.99 14.54 19.42
N ASP A 461 13.82 14.14 18.92
CA ASP A 461 13.24 14.60 17.63
C ASP A 461 12.26 15.78 17.70
N ASN A 462 12.33 16.61 18.74
CA ASN A 462 11.34 17.66 19.01
C ASN A 462 11.92 18.83 19.84
N GLY A 463 13.04 19.41 19.39
CA GLY A 463 13.76 20.47 20.11
C GLY A 463 14.81 19.97 21.11
N GLY A 464 15.35 18.77 20.89
CA GLY A 464 16.52 18.29 21.65
C GLY A 464 17.78 19.04 21.20
N TYR A 465 18.65 19.42 22.14
CA TYR A 465 19.87 20.17 21.81
C TYR A 465 21.08 19.78 22.68
N LEU A 466 22.26 19.90 22.07
CA LEU A 466 23.58 19.78 22.68
C LEU A 466 24.31 21.12 22.53
N GLU A 467 24.81 21.70 23.61
CA GLU A 467 25.61 22.92 23.59
C GLU A 467 26.87 22.75 24.43
N PHE A 468 28.03 23.11 23.87
CA PHE A 468 29.30 22.90 24.54
C PHE A 468 30.38 23.91 24.13
N SER A 469 31.33 24.13 25.03
CA SER A 469 32.45 25.06 24.81
C SER A 469 33.81 24.37 24.93
N PRO A 470 34.50 24.12 23.79
CA PRO A 470 35.90 23.71 23.78
C PRO A 470 36.76 24.78 24.45
N LYS A 471 37.67 24.37 25.34
CA LYS A 471 38.58 25.31 26.01
C LYS A 471 39.74 25.67 25.08
N VAL A 472 39.82 26.93 24.67
CA VAL A 472 40.89 27.45 23.80
C VAL A 472 41.75 28.49 24.53
N ASP A 473 43.02 28.61 24.11
CA ASP A 473 43.94 29.67 24.54
C ASP A 473 44.41 30.49 23.34
N MET A 474 43.79 31.66 23.16
CA MET A 474 44.12 32.60 22.09
C MET A 474 45.48 33.31 22.31
N GLN A 475 46.09 33.21 23.48
CA GLN A 475 47.27 34.01 23.83
C GLN A 475 48.52 33.56 23.07
N VAL A 476 48.64 32.26 22.75
CA VAL A 476 49.71 31.75 21.86
C VAL A 476 49.59 32.34 20.45
N TYR A 477 48.36 32.35 19.91
CA TYR A 477 48.09 32.92 18.58
C TYR A 477 48.32 34.45 18.54
N ILE A 478 47.89 35.19 19.57
CA ILE A 478 48.16 36.63 19.70
C ILE A 478 49.67 36.92 19.76
N ASN A 479 50.45 36.10 20.47
CA ASN A 479 51.90 36.25 20.54
C ASN A 479 52.57 35.95 19.18
N LYS A 480 52.10 34.94 18.45
CA LYS A 480 52.56 34.63 17.08
C LYS A 480 52.26 35.80 16.12
N LEU A 481 51.03 36.31 16.10
CA LEU A 481 50.64 37.45 15.26
C LEU A 481 51.49 38.70 15.54
N LYS A 482 51.84 38.98 16.79
CA LYS A 482 52.74 40.11 17.14
C LYS A 482 54.14 39.93 16.54
N SER A 483 54.68 38.71 16.59
CA SER A 483 55.98 38.38 15.97
C SER A 483 55.93 38.50 14.45
N ASP A 484 54.88 37.97 13.83
CA ASP A 484 54.70 38.01 12.37
C ASP A 484 54.50 39.46 11.87
N LEU A 485 53.74 40.28 12.61
CA LEU A 485 53.56 41.70 12.33
C LEU A 485 54.87 42.50 12.45
N GLN A 486 55.70 42.22 13.47
CA GLN A 486 57.04 42.83 13.60
C GLN A 486 57.95 42.47 12.41
N ASN A 487 57.93 41.20 11.98
CA ASN A 487 58.67 40.74 10.81
C ASN A 487 58.15 41.38 9.50
N ALA A 488 56.84 41.58 9.37
CA ALA A 488 56.23 42.26 8.22
C ALA A 488 56.56 43.75 8.18
N GLN A 489 56.53 44.44 9.34
CA GLN A 489 56.93 45.85 9.44
C GLN A 489 58.39 46.02 9.04
N LYS A 490 59.29 45.16 9.51
CA LYS A 490 60.71 45.19 9.10
C LYS A 490 60.87 45.07 7.59
N LYS A 491 60.13 44.17 6.92
CA LYS A 491 60.16 44.03 5.46
C LYS A 491 59.65 45.28 4.73
N LEU A 492 58.66 45.96 5.28
CA LEU A 492 58.16 47.24 4.76
C LEU A 492 59.23 48.34 4.89
N ASP A 493 59.90 48.43 6.03
CA ASP A 493 60.97 49.39 6.29
C ASP A 493 62.18 49.13 5.36
N ASP A 494 62.60 47.86 5.22
CA ASP A 494 63.66 47.42 4.30
C ASP A 494 63.31 47.76 2.83
N ALA A 495 62.06 47.54 2.42
CA ALA A 495 61.58 47.88 1.07
C ALA A 495 61.50 49.40 0.83
N GLY A 496 61.08 50.18 1.83
CA GLY A 496 61.09 51.65 1.77
C GLY A 496 62.50 52.23 1.65
N ALA A 497 63.47 51.63 2.35
CA ALA A 497 64.89 51.98 2.20
C ALA A 497 65.41 51.64 0.79
N ALA A 498 65.05 50.48 0.24
CA ALA A 498 65.39 50.09 -1.12
C ALA A 498 64.79 51.04 -2.18
N GLN A 499 63.51 51.43 -2.05
CA GLN A 499 62.87 52.43 -2.91
C GLN A 499 63.64 53.75 -2.87
N LYS A 500 63.90 54.29 -1.67
CA LYS A 500 64.60 55.57 -1.51
C LYS A 500 66.03 55.53 -2.07
N SER A 501 66.73 54.41 -1.92
CA SER A 501 68.04 54.20 -2.53
C SER A 501 67.96 54.18 -4.06
N ALA A 502 66.92 53.58 -4.64
CA ALA A 502 66.71 53.52 -6.07
C ALA A 502 66.30 54.89 -6.67
N GLU A 503 65.51 55.69 -5.96
CA GLU A 503 65.17 57.06 -6.34
C GLU A 503 66.39 57.99 -6.29
N ASN A 504 67.23 57.85 -5.25
CA ASN A 504 68.48 58.61 -5.12
C ASN A 504 69.48 58.29 -6.24
N ALA A 505 69.58 57.03 -6.70
CA ALA A 505 70.45 56.67 -7.83
C ALA A 505 70.06 57.37 -9.15
N LEU A 506 68.77 57.68 -9.34
CA LEU A 506 68.26 58.44 -10.49
C LEU A 506 68.43 59.95 -10.30
N ASN A 507 68.11 60.48 -9.11
CA ASN A 507 67.82 61.91 -8.90
C ASN A 507 68.64 62.63 -7.80
N GLY A 508 69.37 61.92 -6.94
CA GLY A 508 69.86 62.45 -5.67
C GLY A 508 71.28 63.06 -5.71
N PRO A 509 71.56 64.14 -4.93
CA PRO A 509 72.93 64.58 -4.58
C PRO A 509 73.58 63.61 -3.55
N PRO A 510 74.93 63.54 -3.40
CA PRO A 510 75.92 64.59 -3.67
C PRO A 510 76.75 64.43 -4.95
N SER A 511 76.64 63.30 -5.66
CA SER A 511 77.08 63.17 -7.06
C SER A 511 75.88 63.44 -7.98
N PRO A 512 76.06 63.86 -9.24
CA PRO A 512 74.94 63.97 -10.17
C PRO A 512 74.27 62.59 -10.34
N GLY A 513 72.97 62.50 -10.07
CA GLY A 513 72.18 61.29 -10.33
C GLY A 513 72.18 60.92 -11.83
N LEU A 514 71.77 59.69 -12.18
CA LEU A 514 71.89 59.19 -13.56
C LEU A 514 71.24 60.11 -14.61
N TYR A 515 70.11 60.77 -14.33
CA TYR A 515 69.52 61.74 -15.25
C TYR A 515 70.36 63.01 -15.40
N ALA A 516 71.00 63.48 -14.32
CA ALA A 516 71.90 64.64 -14.37
C ALA A 516 73.20 64.32 -15.12
N GLN A 517 73.73 63.09 -14.98
CA GLN A 517 74.85 62.61 -15.80
C GLN A 517 74.48 62.51 -17.28
N LEU A 518 73.28 61.98 -17.59
CA LEU A 518 72.76 61.92 -18.96
C LEU A 518 72.63 63.32 -19.55
N LYS A 519 72.04 64.26 -18.82
CA LYS A 519 71.89 65.65 -19.26
C LYS A 519 73.25 66.30 -19.51
N ALA A 520 74.21 66.17 -18.58
CA ALA A 520 75.56 66.71 -18.77
C ALA A 520 76.27 66.10 -19.99
N ALA A 521 76.13 64.79 -20.24
CA ALA A 521 76.69 64.15 -21.43
C ALA A 521 76.01 64.62 -22.74
N GLN A 522 74.70 64.92 -22.71
CA GLN A 522 73.96 65.49 -23.83
C GLN A 522 74.36 66.94 -24.10
N ASP A 523 74.47 67.77 -23.05
CA ASP A 523 74.91 69.17 -23.15
C ASP A 523 76.35 69.23 -23.71
N ASN A 524 77.25 68.35 -23.24
CA ASN A 524 78.62 68.22 -23.76
C ASN A 524 78.65 67.75 -25.22
N LEU A 525 77.81 66.78 -25.61
CA LEU A 525 77.71 66.34 -27.01
C LEU A 525 77.18 67.45 -27.93
N ALA A 526 76.25 68.28 -27.44
CA ALA A 526 75.76 69.45 -28.17
C ALA A 526 76.85 70.52 -28.33
N ALA A 527 77.63 70.78 -27.27
CA ALA A 527 78.77 71.70 -27.32
C ALA A 527 79.88 71.23 -28.28
N GLU A 528 80.22 69.94 -28.28
CA GLU A 528 81.23 69.38 -29.20
C GLU A 528 80.79 69.46 -30.66
N LYS A 529 79.51 69.18 -30.94
CA LYS A 529 78.92 69.31 -32.29
C LYS A 529 78.77 70.75 -32.79
N ALA A 530 78.91 71.75 -31.93
CA ALA A 530 78.87 73.17 -32.32
C ALA A 530 80.24 73.70 -32.81
N LYS A 531 81.32 72.90 -32.72
CA LYS A 531 82.68 73.29 -33.16
C LYS A 531 82.84 73.21 -34.68
N PRO A 532 83.62 74.10 -35.31
CA PRO A 532 83.84 74.12 -36.76
C PRO A 532 84.69 72.93 -37.23
N THR A 533 84.33 72.38 -38.39
CA THR A 533 84.97 71.21 -39.01
C THR A 533 86.07 71.64 -40.00
N PRO A 534 87.32 71.14 -39.90
CA PRO A 534 88.37 71.47 -40.86
C PRO A 534 88.24 70.68 -42.19
N THR A 535 88.52 71.35 -43.31
CA THR A 535 88.43 70.81 -44.68
C THR A 535 89.76 70.17 -45.13
N PRO A 536 89.78 69.01 -45.83
CA PRO A 536 91.00 68.22 -46.05
C PRO A 536 91.74 68.47 -47.38
N THR A 537 93.02 68.08 -47.40
CA THR A 537 93.89 67.95 -48.59
C THR A 537 94.82 66.71 -48.45
N PRO A 538 95.42 66.15 -49.53
CA PRO A 538 95.25 64.70 -49.83
C PRO A 538 96.53 63.82 -49.73
N SER A 539 96.42 62.57 -50.25
CA SER A 539 97.45 61.51 -50.48
C SER A 539 97.78 60.60 -49.28
N THR A 540 98.03 59.27 -49.39
CA THR A 540 98.20 58.32 -50.53
C THR A 540 97.65 56.90 -50.22
N SER A 541 97.37 56.11 -51.27
CA SER A 541 97.07 54.65 -51.29
C SER A 541 98.21 53.77 -50.71
N PRO A 542 97.98 52.52 -50.20
CA PRO A 542 97.69 51.35 -51.04
C PRO A 542 96.65 50.30 -50.54
N THR A 543 95.81 49.87 -51.48
CA THR A 543 95.34 48.50 -51.88
C THR A 543 95.16 47.33 -50.86
N PRO A 544 94.03 46.57 -50.88
CA PRO A 544 93.70 45.50 -49.90
C PRO A 544 93.60 44.04 -50.47
N SER A 545 93.09 43.12 -49.62
CA SER A 545 92.44 41.79 -49.91
C SER A 545 93.33 40.53 -49.73
N PRO A 546 92.81 39.32 -49.34
CA PRO A 546 91.39 38.90 -49.29
C PRO A 546 90.89 38.08 -48.06
N THR A 547 89.59 37.70 -48.10
CA THR A 547 88.91 36.53 -47.46
C THR A 547 88.60 36.55 -45.94
N VAL A 548 87.51 35.97 -45.40
CA VAL A 548 86.39 35.14 -45.95
C VAL A 548 85.02 35.57 -45.39
N SER A 549 83.94 35.32 -46.14
CA SER A 549 82.52 35.40 -45.76
C SER A 549 82.06 34.32 -44.75
N PRO A 550 81.00 34.56 -43.95
CA PRO A 550 79.87 33.62 -44.03
C PRO A 550 78.49 34.27 -44.21
N SER A 551 77.56 33.45 -44.71
CA SER A 551 76.19 33.74 -45.16
C SER A 551 75.45 32.37 -45.24
N PRO A 552 74.10 32.25 -45.17
CA PRO A 552 73.06 33.14 -44.61
C PRO A 552 72.00 32.37 -43.75
N THR A 553 70.80 32.96 -43.62
CA THR A 553 69.44 32.33 -43.66
C THR A 553 68.88 31.63 -42.39
N GLU A 554 67.58 31.72 -42.04
CA GLU A 554 66.50 32.68 -42.40
C GLU A 554 65.24 32.51 -41.49
N THR A 555 64.36 33.54 -41.43
CA THR A 555 62.86 33.59 -41.28
C THR A 555 62.09 32.57 -40.36
N VAL A 556 60.86 32.81 -39.86
CA VAL A 556 59.67 33.53 -40.38
C VAL A 556 58.79 34.18 -39.28
N SER A 557 58.03 35.20 -39.69
CA SER A 557 56.86 35.85 -39.05
C SER A 557 55.63 34.90 -38.88
N PRO A 558 54.45 35.27 -38.28
CA PRO A 558 53.69 36.51 -38.54
C PRO A 558 52.92 37.23 -37.39
N SER A 559 52.48 38.44 -37.75
CA SER A 559 51.48 39.38 -37.17
C SER A 559 50.02 38.85 -37.35
N PRO A 560 48.87 39.55 -37.06
CA PRO A 560 48.69 40.96 -36.66
C PRO A 560 47.51 41.37 -35.71
N SER A 561 47.53 42.66 -35.32
CA SER A 561 46.41 43.65 -35.19
C SER A 561 45.14 43.39 -34.33
N ALA A 562 44.80 44.37 -33.46
CA ALA A 562 43.56 45.17 -33.58
C ALA A 562 43.60 46.45 -32.70
N THR A 563 42.84 47.48 -33.10
CA THR A 563 42.82 48.87 -32.56
C THR A 563 41.50 49.18 -31.82
N VAL A 564 41.41 50.28 -31.04
CA VAL A 564 40.39 51.38 -31.14
C VAL A 564 40.53 52.46 -30.02
N SER A 565 40.17 53.69 -30.41
CA SER A 565 40.07 55.03 -29.73
C SER A 565 39.05 55.12 -28.53
N PRO A 566 38.74 56.28 -27.86
CA PRO A 566 38.97 57.71 -28.21
C PRO A 566 39.33 58.75 -27.10
N SER A 567 39.42 60.03 -27.55
CA SER A 567 39.64 61.36 -26.88
C SER A 567 38.51 61.83 -25.93
N PRO A 568 38.68 62.87 -25.05
CA PRO A 568 38.81 64.32 -25.38
C PRO A 568 39.96 65.05 -24.63
N SER A 569 40.71 66.03 -25.17
CA SER A 569 40.39 67.41 -25.64
C SER A 569 40.21 68.49 -24.55
N ALA A 570 41.19 69.40 -24.43
CA ALA A 570 41.01 70.85 -24.16
C ALA A 570 42.28 71.66 -24.49
N THR A 571 42.11 72.84 -25.09
CA THR A 571 43.15 73.67 -25.74
C THR A 571 43.41 74.97 -24.98
N ILE A 572 44.66 75.48 -24.93
CA ILE A 572 44.97 76.93 -25.06
C ILE A 572 46.33 77.11 -25.78
N SER A 573 46.41 78.12 -26.65
CA SER A 573 47.62 78.66 -27.31
C SER A 573 47.76 80.14 -26.91
N PRO A 574 48.97 80.71 -26.77
CA PRO A 574 49.45 81.55 -27.89
C PRO A 574 50.97 81.52 -28.15
N SER A 575 51.33 81.83 -29.40
CA SER A 575 52.65 82.34 -29.83
C SER A 575 52.64 83.89 -29.74
N PRO A 576 53.76 84.57 -29.45
CA PRO A 576 54.58 85.09 -30.56
C PRO A 576 56.11 85.17 -30.31
N SER A 577 56.86 85.13 -31.42
CA SER A 577 58.21 85.71 -31.59
C SER A 577 58.04 87.18 -32.04
N PRO A 578 58.90 88.18 -31.70
CA PRO A 578 60.15 88.37 -32.47
C PRO A 578 61.33 89.19 -31.86
N THR A 579 62.50 89.07 -32.52
CA THR A 579 63.58 90.07 -32.78
C THR A 579 64.51 90.60 -31.65
N ALA A 580 65.79 90.70 -32.01
CA ALA A 580 66.97 91.01 -31.18
C ALA A 580 67.46 92.50 -31.22
N THR A 581 68.36 92.88 -30.29
CA THR A 581 69.52 93.83 -30.39
C THR A 581 70.13 94.09 -28.99
N VAL A 582 71.40 94.52 -28.75
CA VAL A 582 72.72 94.24 -29.38
C VAL A 582 73.87 94.69 -28.44
N SER A 583 74.97 93.91 -28.33
CA SER A 583 76.32 94.27 -27.78
C SER A 583 76.52 94.57 -26.27
N PRO A 584 77.76 94.48 -25.71
CA PRO A 584 79.04 94.03 -26.30
C PRO A 584 79.84 92.92 -25.57
N SER A 585 80.82 92.37 -26.32
CA SER A 585 82.06 91.61 -25.95
C SER A 585 82.87 92.21 -24.77
N PRO A 586 83.94 91.56 -24.21
CA PRO A 586 84.81 90.47 -24.74
C PRO A 586 85.02 89.30 -23.73
N THR A 587 85.88 88.26 -23.87
CA THR A 587 87.24 88.11 -24.46
C THR A 587 87.51 86.63 -24.82
N ALA A 588 88.46 86.38 -25.73
CA ALA A 588 88.76 85.05 -26.29
C ALA A 588 89.60 84.12 -25.40
N ASP A 589 89.44 82.81 -25.60
CA ASP A 589 90.48 81.77 -25.46
C ASP A 589 90.16 80.59 -26.43
N PRO A 590 90.98 79.55 -26.60
CA PRO A 590 91.38 79.07 -27.93
C PRO A 590 90.33 78.17 -28.61
N THR A 591 90.19 78.33 -29.93
CA THR A 591 89.33 77.48 -30.78
C THR A 591 89.82 76.03 -30.82
N GLU A 592 89.11 75.16 -30.11
CA GLU A 592 89.21 73.70 -30.26
C GLU A 592 88.35 73.23 -31.45
N TYR A 593 88.93 72.45 -32.36
CA TYR A 593 88.26 71.95 -33.57
C TYR A 593 87.36 70.74 -33.25
N TYR A 594 86.43 70.44 -34.16
CA TYR A 594 85.54 69.27 -34.10
C TYR A 594 86.31 67.93 -33.99
N ASP A 595 86.07 67.16 -32.92
CA ASP A 595 86.67 65.83 -32.71
C ASP A 595 85.60 64.73 -32.81
N GLN A 596 85.62 63.98 -33.92
CA GLN A 596 84.74 62.84 -34.16
C GLN A 596 84.86 61.75 -33.07
N THR A 597 86.06 61.53 -32.53
CA THR A 597 86.28 60.48 -31.52
C THR A 597 85.64 60.83 -30.17
N LYS A 598 85.63 62.12 -29.80
CA LYS A 598 84.87 62.62 -28.64
C LYS A 598 83.36 62.50 -28.87
N VAL A 599 82.87 62.82 -30.07
CA VAL A 599 81.45 62.68 -30.44
C VAL A 599 80.99 61.22 -30.33
N ASP A 600 81.78 60.27 -30.81
CA ASP A 600 81.46 58.84 -30.74
C ASP A 600 81.54 58.32 -29.29
N ALA A 601 82.55 58.73 -28.52
CA ALA A 601 82.69 58.38 -27.10
C ALA A 601 81.56 58.93 -26.23
N LEU A 602 81.12 60.18 -26.45
CA LEU A 602 79.97 60.79 -25.78
C LEU A 602 78.66 60.09 -26.18
N THR A 603 78.52 59.70 -27.45
CA THR A 603 77.34 58.94 -27.93
C THR A 603 77.27 57.56 -27.29
N ALA A 604 78.38 56.84 -27.20
CA ALA A 604 78.48 55.56 -26.48
C ALA A 604 78.16 55.73 -24.97
N THR A 605 78.65 56.81 -24.36
CA THR A 605 78.38 57.16 -22.96
C THR A 605 76.88 57.42 -22.72
N ILE A 606 76.22 58.18 -23.60
CA ILE A 606 74.77 58.43 -23.55
C ILE A 606 73.97 57.13 -23.66
N ASN A 607 74.35 56.23 -24.57
CA ASN A 607 73.66 54.94 -24.72
C ASN A 607 73.87 54.04 -23.49
N SER A 608 75.07 54.02 -22.91
CA SER A 608 75.35 53.33 -21.64
C SER A 608 74.52 53.90 -20.47
N LEU A 609 74.42 55.23 -20.35
CA LEU A 609 73.62 55.89 -19.33
C LEU A 609 72.12 55.60 -19.49
N LYS A 610 71.59 55.60 -20.72
CA LYS A 610 70.19 55.20 -21.00
C LYS A 610 69.90 53.76 -20.57
N ALA A 611 70.81 52.82 -20.84
CA ALA A 611 70.67 51.42 -20.41
C ALA A 611 70.69 51.29 -18.87
N LYS A 612 71.57 52.04 -18.19
CA LYS A 612 71.61 52.12 -16.72
C LYS A 612 70.33 52.72 -16.14
N ILE A 613 69.80 53.79 -16.74
CA ILE A 613 68.54 54.43 -16.34
C ILE A 613 67.38 53.45 -16.45
N SER A 614 67.20 52.78 -17.59
CA SER A 614 66.15 51.76 -17.78
C SER A 614 66.24 50.61 -16.74
N THR A 615 67.45 50.17 -16.43
CA THR A 615 67.70 49.16 -15.39
C THR A 615 67.35 49.67 -13.98
N GLN A 616 67.59 50.96 -13.71
CA GLN A 616 67.31 51.58 -12.42
C GLN A 616 65.81 51.94 -12.26
N GLU A 617 65.14 52.35 -13.35
CA GLU A 617 63.68 52.57 -13.42
C GLU A 617 62.91 51.29 -13.15
N THR A 618 63.32 50.16 -13.75
CA THR A 618 62.72 48.84 -13.47
C THR A 618 62.98 48.38 -12.03
N THR A 619 64.17 48.65 -11.48
CA THR A 619 64.48 48.40 -10.05
C THR A 619 63.59 49.24 -9.13
N LEU A 620 63.36 50.51 -9.45
CA LEU A 620 62.47 51.39 -8.70
C LEU A 620 61.00 50.97 -8.79
N ALA A 621 60.53 50.57 -9.98
CA ALA A 621 59.17 50.07 -10.17
C ALA A 621 58.92 48.82 -9.33
N LYS A 622 59.90 47.89 -9.27
CA LYS A 622 59.84 46.72 -8.37
C LYS A 622 59.79 47.13 -6.90
N ALA A 623 60.69 48.01 -6.45
CA ALA A 623 60.73 48.46 -5.05
C ALA A 623 59.41 49.11 -4.61
N LYS A 624 58.76 49.90 -5.48
CA LYS A 624 57.41 50.47 -5.25
C LYS A 624 56.34 49.39 -5.12
N ALA A 625 56.34 48.39 -6.00
CA ALA A 625 55.42 47.26 -5.92
C ALA A 625 55.62 46.43 -4.64
N ASP A 626 56.87 46.23 -4.20
CA ASP A 626 57.19 45.54 -2.95
C ASP A 626 56.69 46.35 -1.73
N VAL A 627 56.86 47.69 -1.71
CA VAL A 627 56.31 48.58 -0.66
C VAL A 627 54.78 48.51 -0.61
N ASP A 628 54.09 48.58 -1.76
CA ASP A 628 52.62 48.46 -1.82
C ASP A 628 52.13 47.08 -1.32
N ALA A 629 52.84 46.01 -1.65
CA ALA A 629 52.53 44.65 -1.22
C ALA A 629 52.74 44.47 0.29
N TYR A 630 53.87 44.93 0.84
CA TYR A 630 54.13 44.84 2.28
C TYR A 630 53.21 45.75 3.10
N THR A 631 52.84 46.94 2.58
CA THR A 631 51.86 47.82 3.24
C THR A 631 50.50 47.13 3.39
N LYS A 632 50.02 46.46 2.34
CA LYS A 632 48.78 45.66 2.40
C LYS A 632 48.89 44.48 3.38
N ASN A 633 50.03 43.81 3.42
CA ASN A 633 50.29 42.70 4.34
C ASN A 633 50.28 43.15 5.81
N VAL A 634 50.97 44.25 6.13
CA VAL A 634 50.99 44.85 7.49
C VAL A 634 49.58 45.27 7.90
N ALA A 635 48.82 45.91 7.02
CA ALA A 635 47.43 46.28 7.30
C ALA A 635 46.53 45.05 7.58
N SER A 636 46.69 43.97 6.82
CA SER A 636 45.98 42.70 7.06
C SER A 636 46.34 42.10 8.42
N MET A 637 47.63 41.94 8.72
CA MET A 637 48.11 41.38 9.99
C MET A 637 47.69 42.22 11.20
N GLN A 638 47.63 43.55 11.06
CA GLN A 638 47.14 44.45 12.10
C GLN A 638 45.62 44.27 12.33
N SER A 639 44.85 44.01 11.26
CA SER A 639 43.43 43.65 11.37
C SER A 639 43.24 42.31 12.08
N ASP A 640 44.00 41.28 11.70
CA ASP A 640 43.95 39.95 12.33
C ASP A 640 44.32 40.02 13.82
N LEU A 641 45.30 40.85 14.19
CA LEU A 641 45.67 41.08 15.59
C LEU A 641 44.57 41.80 16.37
N ASN A 642 43.86 42.76 15.77
CA ASN A 642 42.73 43.43 16.41
C ASN A 642 41.56 42.44 16.63
N ASP A 643 41.22 41.65 15.61
CA ASP A 643 40.24 40.56 15.70
C ASP A 643 40.61 39.56 16.81
N ALA A 644 41.85 39.07 16.85
CA ALA A 644 42.31 38.11 17.84
C ALA A 644 42.24 38.66 19.28
N ASN A 645 42.62 39.93 19.51
CA ASN A 645 42.48 40.56 20.82
C ASN A 645 41.00 40.70 21.23
N SER A 646 40.08 40.95 20.30
CA SER A 646 38.63 41.05 20.59
C SER A 646 37.97 39.72 20.98
N LEU A 647 38.66 38.60 20.74
CA LEU A 647 38.22 37.23 21.02
C LEU A 647 38.94 36.60 22.22
N LYS A 648 40.00 37.23 22.75
CA LYS A 648 40.89 36.66 23.77
C LYS A 648 40.14 36.06 24.99
N ASP A 649 39.15 36.79 25.50
CA ASP A 649 38.40 36.41 26.71
C ASP A 649 37.08 35.69 26.39
N LYS A 650 36.87 35.27 25.13
CA LYS A 650 35.65 34.60 24.66
C LYS A 650 35.94 33.14 24.32
N GLN A 651 35.21 32.22 24.97
CA GLN A 651 35.27 30.80 24.64
C GLN A 651 34.29 30.50 23.48
N PRO A 652 34.67 29.69 22.48
CA PRO A 652 33.77 29.30 21.41
C PRO A 652 32.62 28.46 21.95
N VAL A 653 31.45 28.57 21.32
CA VAL A 653 30.27 27.75 21.63
C VAL A 653 29.86 27.01 20.37
N ILE A 654 29.73 25.69 20.48
CA ILE A 654 29.16 24.84 19.45
C ILE A 654 27.81 24.35 19.95
N ARG A 655 26.77 24.62 19.19
CA ARG A 655 25.39 24.23 19.48
C ARG A 655 24.85 23.37 18.33
N ILE A 656 24.21 22.26 18.67
CA ILE A 656 23.54 21.35 17.75
C ILE A 656 22.10 21.18 18.22
N ASP A 657 21.15 21.60 17.39
CA ASP A 657 19.71 21.46 17.61
C ASP A 657 19.15 20.44 16.59
N LEU A 658 18.21 19.60 17.03
CA LEU A 658 17.45 18.71 16.15
C LEU A 658 15.95 18.96 16.30
N ASP A 659 15.31 19.32 15.20
CA ASP A 659 13.87 19.60 15.15
C ASP A 659 13.23 18.94 13.91
N ARG A 660 11.91 19.02 13.79
CA ARG A 660 11.16 18.61 12.60
C ARG A 660 11.22 19.74 11.57
N ALA A 661 11.52 19.42 10.31
CA ALA A 661 11.54 20.45 9.28
C ALA A 661 10.10 20.95 9.01
N ARG A 662 9.84 22.25 9.15
CA ARG A 662 8.48 22.83 9.08
C ARG A 662 7.72 22.56 7.77
N GLN A 663 8.43 22.37 6.66
CA GLN A 663 7.83 22.09 5.35
C GLN A 663 7.80 20.60 5.00
N ASN A 664 8.60 19.76 5.66
CA ASN A 664 8.58 18.31 5.48
C ASN A 664 8.95 17.62 6.81
N PRO A 665 7.98 17.44 7.72
CA PRO A 665 8.22 16.86 9.05
C PRO A 665 8.60 15.37 9.04
N SER A 666 8.60 14.70 7.89
CA SER A 666 9.29 13.40 7.70
C SER A 666 10.80 13.57 7.88
N TYR A 667 11.35 14.73 7.52
CA TYR A 667 12.77 15.07 7.70
C TYR A 667 13.06 15.52 9.14
N ARG A 668 14.31 15.33 9.57
CA ARG A 668 14.86 15.94 10.78
C ARG A 668 15.79 17.07 10.37
N GLN A 669 15.45 18.29 10.75
CA GLN A 669 16.30 19.45 10.52
C GLN A 669 17.36 19.50 11.62
N LEU A 670 18.58 19.10 11.25
CA LEU A 670 19.77 19.29 12.04
C LEU A 670 20.28 20.72 11.82
N THR A 671 20.38 21.50 12.89
CA THR A 671 20.96 22.84 12.86
C THR A 671 22.21 22.86 13.71
N MET A 672 23.36 23.17 13.11
CA MET A 672 24.61 23.40 13.84
C MET A 672 24.94 24.88 13.81
N SER A 673 25.18 25.47 14.97
CA SER A 673 25.50 26.90 15.14
C SER A 673 26.83 27.04 15.87
N PHE A 674 27.72 27.86 15.30
CA PHE A 674 29.00 28.23 15.89
C PHE A 674 28.94 29.67 16.41
N THR A 675 29.46 29.92 17.61
CA THR A 675 29.67 31.26 18.16
C THR A 675 31.14 31.44 18.47
N TYR A 676 31.74 32.53 17.97
CA TYR A 676 33.17 32.85 18.10
C TYR A 676 34.10 31.81 17.42
N GLU A 677 33.68 31.31 16.27
CA GLU A 677 34.35 30.30 15.43
C GLU A 677 35.83 30.59 15.17
N LYS A 678 36.22 31.87 14.96
CA LYS A 678 37.62 32.28 14.75
C LYS A 678 38.54 31.97 15.94
N ALA A 679 37.99 31.71 17.12
CA ALA A 679 38.71 31.33 18.33
C ALA A 679 38.95 29.80 18.47
N LEU A 680 38.36 28.95 17.60
CA LEU A 680 38.58 27.50 17.60
C LEU A 680 39.99 27.16 17.11
N ARG A 681 40.99 27.36 17.97
CA ARG A 681 42.41 27.17 17.68
C ARG A 681 43.09 26.23 18.66
N ASP A 682 44.04 25.47 18.13
CA ASP A 682 44.91 24.58 18.89
C ASP A 682 45.95 25.35 19.73
N SER A 683 46.73 24.62 20.53
CA SER A 683 47.81 25.19 21.36
C SER A 683 48.99 25.77 20.57
N ALA A 684 49.03 25.61 19.24
CA ALA A 684 50.00 26.23 18.34
C ALA A 684 49.39 27.42 17.55
N GLY A 685 48.12 27.75 17.78
CA GLY A 685 47.39 28.83 17.11
C GLY A 685 46.83 28.48 15.73
N ASN A 686 46.88 27.22 15.30
CA ASN A 686 46.25 26.75 14.07
C ASN A 686 44.75 26.53 14.30
N LEU A 687 43.93 26.63 13.24
CA LEU A 687 42.50 26.35 13.35
C LEU A 687 42.25 24.85 13.56
N MET A 688 41.33 24.52 14.47
CA MET A 688 40.95 23.14 14.74
C MET A 688 40.02 22.63 13.63
N HIS A 689 40.28 21.42 13.13
CA HIS A 689 39.37 20.74 12.21
C HIS A 689 38.11 20.28 12.97
N VAL A 690 36.93 20.53 12.40
CA VAL A 690 35.64 20.17 12.98
C VAL A 690 34.86 19.29 12.01
N TRP A 691 34.40 18.14 12.47
CA TRP A 691 33.54 17.23 11.72
C TRP A 691 32.59 16.47 12.66
N MET A 692 31.56 15.84 12.12
CA MET A 692 30.51 15.18 12.89
C MET A 692 30.08 13.86 12.25
N GLU A 693 30.09 12.77 13.02
CA GLU A 693 29.36 11.54 12.68
C GLU A 693 27.91 11.64 13.18
N ILE A 694 26.98 11.13 12.39
CA ILE A 694 25.56 11.05 12.73
C ILE A 694 25.14 9.59 12.57
N GLN A 695 24.65 8.99 13.65
CA GLN A 695 24.01 7.68 13.67
C GLN A 695 22.50 7.88 13.77
N ALA A 696 21.76 7.53 12.71
CA ALA A 696 20.32 7.43 12.74
C ALA A 696 19.86 6.05 13.22
N TYR A 697 18.59 5.95 13.60
CA TYR A 697 17.96 4.71 14.03
C TYR A 697 16.70 4.43 13.21
N ASP A 698 16.60 3.20 12.71
CA ASP A 698 15.39 2.64 12.08
C ASP A 698 14.87 1.44 12.88
N VAL A 699 13.91 0.69 12.34
CA VAL A 699 13.32 -0.49 12.99
C VAL A 699 14.31 -1.61 13.28
N SER A 700 15.48 -1.63 12.62
CA SER A 700 16.53 -2.63 12.88
C SER A 700 17.34 -2.35 14.15
N TYR A 701 17.05 -1.26 14.87
CA TYR A 701 17.73 -0.89 16.11
C TYR A 701 16.82 -1.03 17.34
N TYR A 702 17.39 -1.57 18.41
CA TYR A 702 16.78 -1.63 19.73
C TYR A 702 17.78 -1.18 20.81
N ARG A 703 17.40 -0.13 21.56
CA ARG A 703 18.24 0.54 22.57
C ARG A 703 19.61 0.98 22.02
N GLY A 704 19.63 1.47 20.78
CA GLY A 704 20.84 1.89 20.08
C GLY A 704 21.69 0.77 19.48
N TRP A 705 21.40 -0.50 19.79
CA TRP A 705 22.07 -1.66 19.20
C TRP A 705 21.36 -2.10 17.92
N SER A 706 22.12 -2.30 16.83
CA SER A 706 21.55 -2.89 15.62
C SER A 706 21.37 -4.40 15.78
N MET A 707 20.15 -4.87 15.49
CA MET A 707 19.79 -6.28 15.35
C MET A 707 20.41 -6.92 14.08
N THR A 708 20.98 -6.11 13.18
CA THR A 708 21.72 -6.56 11.98
C THR A 708 23.13 -5.94 11.94
N PRO A 709 24.10 -6.44 12.74
CA PRO A 709 25.39 -5.78 12.97
C PRO A 709 26.19 -5.47 11.69
N TRP A 710 26.08 -6.31 10.66
CA TRP A 710 26.74 -6.13 9.36
C TRP A 710 26.14 -5.01 8.49
N ARG A 711 25.12 -4.27 8.95
CA ARG A 711 24.46 -3.18 8.21
C ARG A 711 24.59 -1.79 8.86
N GLN A 712 25.33 -1.66 9.96
CA GLN A 712 25.39 -0.41 10.74
C GLN A 712 25.81 0.82 9.92
N SER A 713 26.71 0.65 8.94
CA SER A 713 27.25 1.72 8.09
C SER A 713 26.23 2.42 7.19
N ASN A 714 25.05 1.84 6.95
CA ASN A 714 24.02 2.47 6.13
C ASN A 714 23.31 3.61 6.88
N MET A 715 23.19 3.49 8.21
CA MET A 715 22.55 4.49 9.08
C MET A 715 23.54 5.51 9.66
N GLN A 716 24.78 5.50 9.17
CA GLN A 716 25.85 6.41 9.56
C GLN A 716 26.14 7.41 8.42
N GLY A 717 26.42 8.66 8.78
CA GLY A 717 26.96 9.62 7.82
C GLY A 717 27.79 10.72 8.48
N ILE A 718 28.60 11.40 7.68
CA ILE A 718 29.59 12.38 8.13
C ILE A 718 29.29 13.76 7.54
N ILE A 719 29.38 14.81 8.36
CA ILE A 719 29.42 16.22 7.92
C ILE A 719 30.80 16.79 8.27
N ASP A 720 31.46 17.39 7.28
CA ASP A 720 32.75 18.08 7.43
C ASP A 720 32.57 19.60 7.40
N PHE A 721 33.23 20.29 8.34
CA PHE A 721 33.26 21.75 8.49
C PHE A 721 34.69 22.24 8.28
N ALA A 722 35.15 22.17 7.03
CA ALA A 722 36.48 22.60 6.63
C ALA A 722 36.58 24.13 6.53
N TRP A 723 37.63 24.74 7.08
CA TRP A 723 37.81 26.19 7.02
C TRP A 723 38.25 26.68 5.63
N THR A 724 37.56 27.67 5.05
CA THR A 724 37.84 28.20 3.70
C THR A 724 38.71 29.46 3.68
N GLY A 725 39.19 29.91 4.84
CA GLY A 725 39.99 31.11 5.02
C GLY A 725 39.22 32.23 5.73
N THR A 726 37.95 32.44 5.36
CA THR A 726 37.09 33.48 5.95
C THR A 726 35.99 32.92 6.86
N ASN A 727 35.42 31.77 6.52
CA ASN A 727 34.34 31.08 7.25
C ASN A 727 34.57 29.55 7.21
N PHE A 728 33.74 28.78 7.92
CA PHE A 728 33.60 27.35 7.61
C PHE A 728 32.88 27.15 6.27
N GLY A 729 33.48 26.34 5.40
CA GLY A 729 32.82 25.70 4.27
C GLY A 729 32.29 24.33 4.70
N VAL A 730 31.19 23.90 4.09
CA VAL A 730 30.53 22.64 4.42
C VAL A 730 30.05 21.91 3.17
N VAL A 731 30.01 20.59 3.23
CA VAL A 731 29.54 19.71 2.16
C VAL A 731 28.05 19.88 1.89
N GLN A 732 27.62 19.83 0.61
CA GLN A 732 26.20 19.95 0.25
C GLN A 732 25.38 18.70 0.66
N TYR A 733 26.04 17.54 0.71
CA TYR A 733 25.45 16.24 1.01
C TYR A 733 26.19 15.56 2.15
N LEU A 734 25.46 14.76 2.93
CA LEU A 734 26.03 13.88 3.94
C LEU A 734 26.96 12.84 3.28
N MET A 735 28.15 12.66 3.86
CA MET A 735 29.12 11.65 3.39
C MET A 735 28.86 10.29 4.05
N ASP A 736 29.37 9.22 3.45
CA ASP A 736 29.45 7.90 4.08
C ASP A 736 30.63 7.83 5.08
N LYS A 737 30.76 6.70 5.78
CA LYS A 737 31.86 6.43 6.72
C LYS A 737 33.26 6.45 6.06
N ASN A 738 33.33 6.31 4.75
CA ASN A 738 34.56 6.29 3.96
C ASN A 738 34.84 7.66 3.31
N TRP A 739 34.15 8.73 3.76
CA TRP A 739 34.27 10.11 3.26
C TRP A 739 33.82 10.32 1.80
N ASN A 740 33.06 9.39 1.23
CA ASN A 740 32.44 9.58 -0.08
C ASN A 740 31.11 10.35 0.06
N SER A 741 30.88 11.33 -0.81
CA SER A 741 29.56 11.96 -0.92
C SER A 741 28.50 10.94 -1.32
N ARG A 742 27.41 10.80 -0.55
CA ARG A 742 26.28 9.93 -0.93
C ARG A 742 25.43 10.51 -2.07
N GLY A 743 25.67 11.77 -2.45
CA GLY A 743 24.86 12.50 -3.43
C GLY A 743 23.43 12.74 -2.96
N PHE A 744 22.54 13.04 -3.90
CA PHE A 744 21.09 13.08 -3.66
C PHE A 744 20.44 11.90 -4.38
N GLN A 745 19.99 10.89 -3.63
CA GLN A 745 19.10 9.85 -4.16
C GLN A 745 17.68 10.19 -3.72
N GLY A 746 17.05 11.08 -4.49
CA GLY A 746 15.74 11.62 -4.19
C GLY A 746 14.62 10.59 -4.36
N GLU A 747 14.28 9.92 -3.26
CA GLU A 747 13.03 9.16 -3.14
C GLU A 747 12.14 9.61 -1.97
N GLY A 748 12.67 10.31 -0.95
CA GLY A 748 11.85 10.91 0.12
C GLY A 748 11.07 12.17 -0.34
N GLY A 749 10.55 12.14 -1.56
CA GLY A 749 10.11 13.27 -2.37
C GLY A 749 8.60 13.46 -2.44
N SER A 750 7.93 13.51 -1.29
CA SER A 750 6.70 14.28 -1.14
C SER A 750 6.88 15.26 0.01
N ASP A 751 6.52 16.53 -0.18
CA ASP A 751 6.47 17.56 0.88
C ASP A 751 5.43 17.24 1.97
N GLU A 752 4.65 16.19 1.74
CA GLU A 752 3.64 15.66 2.64
C GLU A 752 4.27 14.87 3.79
N ASP A 753 3.77 15.13 5.00
CA ASP A 753 4.12 14.37 6.20
C ASP A 753 3.56 12.95 6.09
N LEU A 754 4.31 12.01 5.52
CA LEU A 754 3.92 10.60 5.47
C LEU A 754 3.76 10.00 6.88
N ASP A 755 4.40 10.55 7.91
CA ASP A 755 4.16 10.12 9.28
C ASP A 755 2.81 10.61 9.82
N ALA A 756 2.38 11.85 9.56
CA ALA A 756 1.04 12.35 9.92
C ALA A 756 -0.06 11.83 9.00
N LEU A 757 0.17 11.71 7.69
CA LEU A 757 -0.79 11.12 6.75
C LEU A 757 -1.00 9.63 7.06
N CYS A 758 0.07 8.89 7.33
CA CYS A 758 -0.03 7.49 7.77
C CYS A 758 -0.23 7.32 9.30
N SER A 759 -0.61 8.38 10.06
CA SER A 759 -0.99 8.27 11.49
C SER A 759 -2.30 8.94 11.89
N SER A 760 -2.78 9.96 11.16
CA SER A 760 -4.21 10.31 11.15
C SER A 760 -5.08 9.20 10.54
N SER A 761 -4.44 8.29 9.79
CA SER A 761 -4.95 6.99 9.35
C SER A 761 -4.54 5.79 10.21
N ALA A 762 -3.66 5.95 11.22
CA ALA A 762 -3.38 4.87 12.18
C ALA A 762 -4.63 4.69 13.06
N ALA A 763 -5.37 3.57 13.02
CA ALA A 763 -4.94 2.21 12.67
C ALA A 763 -3.73 1.76 13.49
N ASP A 764 -4.01 1.47 14.75
CA ASP A 764 -3.40 0.31 15.38
C ASP A 764 -3.74 -0.92 14.52
N PHE A 765 -2.90 -1.22 13.52
CA PHE A 765 -2.98 -2.49 12.78
C PHE A 765 -2.70 -3.71 13.70
N SER A 766 -2.43 -3.48 14.99
CA SER A 766 -2.40 -4.49 16.06
C SER A 766 -3.79 -4.91 16.55
N THR A 767 -4.82 -4.07 16.38
CA THR A 767 -6.21 -4.41 16.65
C THR A 767 -6.93 -4.66 15.35
N ALA A 768 -7.17 -5.94 15.04
CA ALA A 768 -7.70 -6.34 13.74
C ALA A 768 -9.08 -5.74 13.39
N PHE A 769 -9.88 -5.28 14.37
CA PHE A 769 -11.24 -4.74 14.16
C PHE A 769 -11.54 -3.52 15.03
N ASP A 770 -11.47 -2.32 14.44
CA ASP A 770 -12.24 -1.19 14.93
C ASP A 770 -13.67 -1.24 14.37
N GLY A 771 -14.65 -0.91 15.21
CA GLY A 771 -16.07 -1.02 14.88
C GLY A 771 -16.64 0.25 14.23
N ALA A 772 -17.19 0.13 13.02
CA ALA A 772 -17.88 1.21 12.32
C ALA A 772 -19.33 1.42 12.82
N ASP A 773 -19.85 2.64 12.61
CA ASP A 773 -21.23 3.01 12.94
C ASP A 773 -22.26 2.27 12.05
N TRP A 774 -23.48 2.13 12.57
CA TRP A 774 -24.60 1.35 12.00
C TRP A 774 -25.04 1.78 10.60
N ASN A 775 -24.83 3.04 10.25
CA ASN A 775 -25.25 3.64 8.99
C ASN A 775 -24.06 3.90 8.03
N VAL A 776 -22.87 3.38 8.31
CA VAL A 776 -21.71 3.54 7.43
C VAL A 776 -21.91 2.73 6.15
N SER A 777 -21.86 3.44 5.01
CA SER A 777 -21.76 2.87 3.68
C SER A 777 -20.28 2.74 3.29
N PHE A 778 -19.88 1.57 2.79
CA PHE A 778 -18.55 1.35 2.20
C PHE A 778 -18.56 1.38 0.67
N LEU A 779 -19.66 1.81 0.04
CA LEU A 779 -19.83 1.79 -1.41
C LEU A 779 -18.75 2.61 -2.14
N ASP A 780 -18.44 3.82 -1.65
CA ASP A 780 -17.39 4.68 -2.21
C ASP A 780 -15.98 4.07 -2.10
N SER A 781 -15.78 3.18 -1.13
CA SER A 781 -14.52 2.48 -0.85
C SER A 781 -14.51 1.02 -1.30
N ALA A 782 -15.59 0.51 -1.92
CA ALA A 782 -15.78 -0.92 -2.15
C ALA A 782 -14.61 -1.46 -2.99
N ARG A 783 -14.36 -0.86 -4.16
CA ARG A 783 -13.26 -1.25 -5.06
C ARG A 783 -11.87 -1.20 -4.42
N LEU A 784 -11.66 -0.41 -3.36
CA LEU A 784 -10.39 -0.37 -2.61
C LEU A 784 -10.30 -1.43 -1.51
N SER A 785 -11.43 -1.69 -0.83
CA SER A 785 -11.56 -2.81 0.11
C SER A 785 -11.32 -4.16 -0.59
N TRP A 786 -11.58 -4.19 -1.91
CA TRP A 786 -11.34 -5.29 -2.84
C TRP A 786 -9.94 -5.30 -3.52
N ASP A 787 -9.05 -4.33 -3.24
CA ASP A 787 -7.69 -4.21 -3.82
C ASP A 787 -6.58 -4.32 -2.75
N PHE A 788 -6.61 -5.40 -1.98
CA PHE A 788 -5.62 -5.68 -0.92
C PHE A 788 -4.24 -6.12 -1.45
N THR A 789 -4.06 -6.30 -2.77
CA THR A 789 -2.75 -6.59 -3.38
C THR A 789 -2.18 -5.46 -4.23
N GLY A 790 -2.85 -4.30 -4.33
CA GLY A 790 -2.38 -3.14 -5.09
C GLY A 790 -2.22 -3.41 -6.60
N SER A 791 -3.05 -4.30 -7.15
CA SER A 791 -2.80 -4.98 -8.42
C SER A 791 -3.80 -4.66 -9.54
N GLN A 792 -4.56 -3.56 -9.44
CA GLN A 792 -5.67 -3.25 -10.38
C GLN A 792 -5.30 -3.21 -11.86
N ASN A 793 -4.01 -3.09 -12.21
CA ASN A 793 -3.51 -3.11 -13.59
C ASN A 793 -2.83 -4.43 -14.00
N GLU A 794 -2.73 -5.43 -13.11
CA GLU A 794 -2.12 -6.73 -13.40
C GLU A 794 -2.95 -7.52 -14.41
N ILE A 795 -2.28 -8.12 -15.40
CA ILE A 795 -2.83 -9.18 -16.25
C ILE A 795 -2.38 -10.50 -15.62
N PHE A 796 -3.28 -11.17 -14.93
CA PHE A 796 -2.99 -12.40 -14.22
C PHE A 796 -3.22 -13.62 -15.12
N ILE A 797 -2.17 -14.43 -15.33
CA ILE A 797 -2.16 -15.56 -16.27
C ILE A 797 -2.21 -16.88 -15.51
N LEU A 798 -3.23 -17.68 -15.81
CA LEU A 798 -3.42 -19.05 -15.32
C LEU A 798 -3.06 -20.03 -16.44
N ASN A 799 -2.04 -20.85 -16.20
CA ASN A 799 -1.45 -21.74 -17.19
C ASN A 799 -0.90 -23.02 -16.52
N ASP A 800 -0.18 -23.83 -17.29
CA ASP A 800 0.37 -25.12 -16.85
C ASP A 800 1.48 -25.03 -15.78
N MET A 801 1.94 -23.83 -15.40
CA MET A 801 2.89 -23.63 -14.30
C MET A 801 2.22 -23.35 -12.94
N ASN A 802 0.93 -22.99 -12.91
CA ASN A 802 0.21 -22.65 -11.68
C ASN A 802 -1.22 -23.25 -11.58
N ALA A 803 -1.76 -23.75 -12.69
CA ALA A 803 -3.14 -24.18 -12.86
C ALA A 803 -3.26 -25.49 -13.69
N SER A 804 -2.37 -26.46 -13.42
CA SER A 804 -2.47 -27.80 -13.99
C SER A 804 -2.44 -28.89 -12.91
N LYS A 805 -3.44 -29.77 -12.90
CA LYS A 805 -3.48 -30.96 -12.05
C LYS A 805 -2.67 -32.07 -12.70
N VAL A 806 -2.75 -32.21 -14.03
CA VAL A 806 -1.96 -33.16 -14.82
C VAL A 806 -0.45 -33.00 -14.62
N LYS A 807 0.06 -31.76 -14.49
CA LYS A 807 1.48 -31.51 -14.21
C LYS A 807 1.85 -31.43 -12.72
N GLY A 808 0.89 -31.52 -11.80
CA GLY A 808 1.13 -31.36 -10.37
C GLY A 808 1.56 -29.94 -9.95
N THR A 809 1.31 -28.93 -10.78
CA THR A 809 1.70 -27.52 -10.57
C THR A 809 0.59 -26.66 -9.99
N SER A 810 -0.58 -27.25 -9.71
CA SER A 810 -1.76 -26.58 -9.16
C SER A 810 -1.47 -25.93 -7.81
N VAL A 811 -1.64 -24.61 -7.74
CA VAL A 811 -1.54 -23.85 -6.49
C VAL A 811 -2.85 -23.11 -6.21
N PHE A 812 -3.25 -23.04 -4.94
CA PHE A 812 -4.38 -22.22 -4.54
C PHE A 812 -3.96 -20.77 -4.40
N LEU A 813 -4.45 -19.91 -5.27
CA LEU A 813 -4.10 -18.50 -5.31
C LEU A 813 -5.26 -17.63 -4.83
N VAL A 814 -4.93 -16.56 -4.13
CA VAL A 814 -5.86 -15.49 -3.77
C VAL A 814 -5.36 -14.22 -4.44
N LYS A 815 -6.19 -13.64 -5.30
CA LYS A 815 -5.91 -12.43 -6.07
C LYS A 815 -7.04 -11.44 -5.85
N SER A 816 -6.66 -10.20 -5.52
CA SER A 816 -7.56 -9.06 -5.43
C SER A 816 -7.95 -8.60 -6.85
N ILE A 817 -8.43 -7.37 -7.04
CA ILE A 817 -8.80 -6.87 -8.38
C ILE A 817 -7.60 -6.95 -9.34
N ALA A 818 -7.80 -7.71 -10.42
CA ALA A 818 -6.93 -7.75 -11.60
C ALA A 818 -7.69 -7.22 -12.82
N LYS A 819 -6.97 -6.49 -13.68
CA LYS A 819 -7.51 -5.94 -14.93
C LYS A 819 -7.97 -7.02 -15.89
N GLU A 820 -7.22 -8.11 -15.94
CA GLU A 820 -7.53 -9.28 -16.75
C GLU A 820 -7.10 -10.55 -16.01
N CYS A 821 -8.01 -11.52 -15.94
CA CYS A 821 -7.73 -12.87 -15.49
C CYS A 821 -7.81 -13.80 -16.71
N ARG A 822 -6.67 -14.28 -17.19
CA ARG A 822 -6.56 -15.06 -18.43
C ARG A 822 -6.28 -16.52 -18.11
N ILE A 823 -7.28 -17.38 -18.32
CA ILE A 823 -7.14 -18.84 -18.24
C ILE A 823 -6.73 -19.35 -19.63
N GLN A 824 -5.45 -19.72 -19.76
CA GLN A 824 -4.88 -20.20 -21.02
C GLN A 824 -5.33 -21.61 -21.37
N ALA A 825 -5.17 -21.95 -22.65
CA ALA A 825 -5.43 -23.29 -23.18
C ALA A 825 -4.69 -24.43 -22.44
N THR A 826 -3.53 -24.13 -21.84
CA THR A 826 -2.68 -25.11 -21.14
C THR A 826 -3.12 -25.41 -19.71
N ALA A 827 -4.04 -24.63 -19.14
CA ALA A 827 -4.60 -24.88 -17.81
C ALA A 827 -5.76 -25.90 -17.87
N ASP A 828 -5.65 -26.99 -17.11
CA ASP A 828 -6.71 -27.99 -16.88
C ASP A 828 -7.39 -27.83 -15.51
N PHE A 829 -6.75 -27.17 -14.54
CA PHE A 829 -7.22 -27.10 -13.16
C PHE A 829 -6.90 -25.75 -12.48
N VAL A 830 -7.89 -24.87 -12.39
CA VAL A 830 -7.77 -23.58 -11.71
C VAL A 830 -8.32 -23.72 -10.29
N ALA A 831 -7.49 -23.44 -9.28
CA ALA A 831 -7.91 -23.39 -7.89
C ALA A 831 -7.62 -22.01 -7.31
N GLY A 832 -8.61 -21.36 -6.69
CA GLY A 832 -8.39 -20.08 -6.03
C GLY A 832 -9.57 -19.13 -5.99
N PHE A 833 -9.22 -17.89 -5.67
CA PHE A 833 -10.10 -16.79 -5.33
C PHE A 833 -9.66 -15.57 -6.13
N TYR A 834 -10.52 -15.10 -7.04
CA TYR A 834 -10.13 -14.12 -8.06
C TYR A 834 -11.19 -13.03 -8.23
N THR A 835 -10.74 -11.77 -8.32
CA THR A 835 -11.60 -10.62 -8.65
C THR A 835 -11.12 -10.02 -9.96
N CYS A 836 -11.94 -10.05 -11.00
CA CYS A 836 -11.50 -9.83 -12.38
C CYS A 836 -12.38 -8.79 -13.08
N ASP A 837 -11.78 -7.67 -13.50
CA ASP A 837 -12.45 -6.71 -14.39
C ASP A 837 -12.83 -7.39 -15.71
N ASN A 838 -11.95 -8.25 -16.24
CA ASN A 838 -12.20 -9.07 -17.43
C ASN A 838 -11.67 -10.50 -17.23
N LEU A 839 -12.58 -11.48 -17.10
CA LEU A 839 -12.25 -12.91 -17.11
C LEU A 839 -12.24 -13.42 -18.56
N ILE A 840 -11.09 -13.90 -19.04
CA ILE A 840 -10.93 -14.53 -20.35
C ILE A 840 -10.63 -16.01 -20.17
N ILE A 841 -11.45 -16.87 -20.79
CA ILE A 841 -11.17 -18.30 -20.95
C ILE A 841 -10.84 -18.55 -22.42
N GLU A 842 -9.56 -18.85 -22.69
CA GLU A 842 -9.05 -19.05 -24.05
C GLU A 842 -9.53 -20.37 -24.68
N LYS A 843 -9.39 -20.44 -26.02
CA LYS A 843 -9.68 -21.63 -26.83
C LYS A 843 -8.92 -22.85 -26.30
N ARG A 844 -9.61 -23.98 -26.13
CA ARG A 844 -9.05 -25.21 -25.54
C ARG A 844 -9.45 -26.48 -26.28
N THR A 845 -8.70 -27.55 -26.00
CA THR A 845 -8.93 -28.92 -26.50
C THR A 845 -9.03 -29.97 -25.37
N THR A 846 -9.12 -29.50 -24.12
CA THR A 846 -9.18 -30.29 -22.89
C THR A 846 -10.25 -29.72 -21.97
N PRO A 847 -10.95 -30.55 -21.15
CA PRO A 847 -11.91 -30.05 -20.17
C PRO A 847 -11.22 -29.16 -19.12
N LEU A 848 -11.93 -28.17 -18.59
CA LEU A 848 -11.46 -27.33 -17.49
C LEU A 848 -12.20 -27.62 -16.19
N ARG A 849 -11.45 -27.74 -15.10
CA ARG A 849 -11.95 -27.72 -13.73
C ARG A 849 -11.62 -26.38 -13.07
N ILE A 850 -12.62 -25.67 -12.54
CA ILE A 850 -12.43 -24.49 -11.68
C ILE A 850 -12.96 -24.82 -10.28
N ILE A 851 -12.14 -24.53 -9.25
CA ILE A 851 -12.49 -24.69 -7.84
C ILE A 851 -12.21 -23.41 -7.06
N GLY A 852 -13.26 -22.88 -6.46
CA GLY A 852 -13.27 -21.58 -5.78
C GLY A 852 -14.12 -20.58 -6.54
N THR A 853 -13.93 -19.30 -6.20
CA THR A 853 -14.85 -18.22 -6.56
C THR A 853 -14.17 -17.22 -7.47
N ILE A 854 -14.84 -16.87 -8.57
CA ILE A 854 -14.45 -15.71 -9.39
C ILE A 854 -15.58 -14.68 -9.36
N ILE A 855 -15.22 -13.45 -9.00
CA ILE A 855 -16.05 -12.27 -9.25
C ILE A 855 -15.63 -11.75 -10.63
N ALA A 856 -16.52 -11.83 -11.62
CA ALA A 856 -16.23 -11.42 -12.99
C ALA A 856 -17.12 -10.24 -13.38
N LEU A 857 -16.51 -9.07 -13.59
CA LEU A 857 -17.26 -7.87 -13.99
C LEU A 857 -17.62 -7.93 -15.48
N LYS A 858 -16.69 -8.44 -16.29
CA LYS A 858 -16.89 -8.88 -17.66
C LYS A 858 -16.30 -10.28 -17.85
N MET A 859 -16.95 -11.11 -18.65
CA MET A 859 -16.53 -12.47 -18.93
C MET A 859 -16.55 -12.76 -20.44
N THR A 860 -15.49 -13.39 -20.93
CA THR A 860 -15.31 -13.83 -22.32
C THR A 860 -14.90 -15.30 -22.32
N ILE A 861 -15.76 -16.17 -22.83
CA ILE A 861 -15.51 -17.62 -22.92
C ILE A 861 -15.46 -18.01 -24.38
N ASP A 862 -14.37 -18.65 -24.83
CA ASP A 862 -14.26 -19.18 -26.19
C ASP A 862 -15.27 -20.32 -26.46
N PRO A 863 -15.88 -20.41 -27.66
CA PRO A 863 -16.87 -21.43 -27.98
C PRO A 863 -16.41 -22.89 -27.74
N SER A 864 -15.10 -23.17 -27.89
CA SER A 864 -14.56 -24.52 -27.63
C SER A 864 -14.69 -24.98 -26.17
N VAL A 865 -14.84 -24.06 -25.22
CA VAL A 865 -15.03 -24.40 -23.80
C VAL A 865 -16.34 -25.17 -23.58
N TYR A 866 -17.38 -24.85 -24.34
CA TYR A 866 -18.65 -25.59 -24.28
C TYR A 866 -18.50 -26.98 -24.91
N GLU A 867 -17.64 -27.14 -25.93
CA GLU A 867 -17.40 -28.40 -26.63
C GLU A 867 -16.60 -29.42 -25.80
N TYR A 868 -15.60 -28.96 -25.03
CA TYR A 868 -14.76 -29.82 -24.19
C TYR A 868 -15.21 -29.89 -22.73
N GLY A 869 -15.97 -28.90 -22.27
CA GLY A 869 -16.63 -28.88 -20.97
C GLY A 869 -15.91 -28.09 -19.89
N LEU A 870 -16.70 -27.46 -19.02
CA LEU A 870 -16.25 -26.72 -17.84
C LEU A 870 -17.06 -27.17 -16.61
N ARG A 871 -16.36 -27.62 -15.56
CA ARG A 871 -16.96 -27.90 -14.24
C ARG A 871 -16.46 -26.90 -13.20
N TRP A 872 -17.39 -26.13 -12.63
CA TRP A 872 -17.07 -25.07 -11.68
C TRP A 872 -17.80 -25.30 -10.35
N SER A 873 -17.04 -25.34 -9.26
CA SER A 873 -17.58 -25.38 -7.89
C SER A 873 -16.81 -24.45 -6.95
N SER A 874 -17.40 -24.10 -5.81
CA SER A 874 -16.72 -23.39 -4.73
C SER A 874 -15.90 -24.35 -3.88
N ILE A 875 -15.08 -23.85 -2.95
CA ILE A 875 -14.21 -24.71 -2.12
C ILE A 875 -15.00 -25.65 -1.18
N PHE A 876 -16.26 -25.35 -0.89
CA PHE A 876 -17.10 -26.11 0.05
C PHE A 876 -17.90 -27.26 -0.59
N SER A 877 -17.91 -27.38 -1.92
CA SER A 877 -18.53 -28.56 -2.55
C SER A 877 -17.79 -29.84 -2.15
N PRO A 878 -18.48 -30.93 -1.78
CA PRO A 878 -17.83 -32.18 -1.36
C PRO A 878 -16.83 -32.72 -2.40
N MET A 879 -17.13 -32.57 -3.70
CA MET A 879 -16.24 -32.97 -4.79
C MET A 879 -15.00 -32.06 -4.88
N SER A 880 -15.13 -30.76 -4.58
CA SER A 880 -13.98 -29.84 -4.52
C SER A 880 -12.95 -30.28 -3.48
N VAL A 881 -13.40 -30.70 -2.29
CA VAL A 881 -12.49 -31.14 -1.22
C VAL A 881 -11.69 -32.38 -1.65
N TYR A 882 -12.33 -33.30 -2.37
CA TYR A 882 -11.64 -34.44 -2.97
C TYR A 882 -10.63 -34.00 -4.04
N ASP A 883 -11.08 -33.21 -5.02
CA ASP A 883 -10.25 -32.71 -6.12
C ASP A 883 -9.01 -31.93 -5.64
N LEU A 884 -9.17 -31.09 -4.60
CA LEU A 884 -8.10 -30.27 -4.01
C LEU A 884 -7.09 -31.10 -3.20
N ARG A 885 -7.52 -32.21 -2.58
CA ARG A 885 -6.61 -33.16 -1.91
C ARG A 885 -5.81 -33.96 -2.95
N GLU A 886 -6.45 -34.39 -4.03
CA GLU A 886 -5.78 -35.10 -5.13
C GLU A 886 -4.78 -34.20 -5.88
N ALA A 887 -5.11 -32.91 -6.05
CA ALA A 887 -4.20 -31.91 -6.62
C ALA A 887 -3.06 -31.46 -5.67
N GLY A 888 -2.95 -32.03 -4.46
CA GLY A 888 -1.90 -31.70 -3.49
C GLY A 888 -2.02 -30.32 -2.82
N ILE A 889 -3.13 -29.60 -3.04
CA ILE A 889 -3.40 -28.28 -2.47
C ILE A 889 -3.81 -28.38 -0.99
N LEU A 890 -4.69 -29.34 -0.67
CA LEU A 890 -5.03 -29.71 0.70
C LEU A 890 -4.13 -30.87 1.12
N ARG A 891 -3.24 -30.61 2.09
CA ARG A 891 -2.26 -31.58 2.61
C ARG A 891 -2.03 -31.36 4.11
N THR A 892 -1.56 -32.39 4.80
CA THR A 892 -1.12 -32.32 6.20
C THR A 892 0.05 -31.36 6.38
N SER A 893 0.17 -30.74 7.56
CA SER A 893 1.18 -29.69 7.79
C SER A 893 2.54 -30.20 8.29
N TYR A 894 2.58 -31.41 8.88
CA TYR A 894 3.76 -31.90 9.62
C TYR A 894 4.17 -33.35 9.29
N THR A 895 3.50 -34.00 8.34
CA THR A 895 3.65 -35.43 8.04
C THR A 895 3.42 -35.67 6.55
N ASP A 896 4.11 -36.64 5.92
CA ASP A 896 3.84 -37.10 4.53
C ASP A 896 2.57 -37.97 4.40
N VAL A 897 1.70 -37.97 5.42
CA VAL A 897 0.44 -38.72 5.45
C VAL A 897 -0.59 -38.02 4.56
N ARG A 898 -1.21 -38.74 3.62
CA ARG A 898 -2.22 -38.12 2.73
C ARG A 898 -3.46 -37.75 3.55
N CYS A 899 -4.17 -36.70 3.16
CA CYS A 899 -5.43 -36.28 3.81
C CYS A 899 -6.58 -37.32 3.80
N GLN A 900 -6.40 -38.45 3.10
CA GLN A 900 -7.31 -39.60 3.10
C GLN A 900 -6.99 -40.60 4.21
N ASP A 901 -5.75 -40.60 4.71
CA ASP A 901 -5.23 -41.53 5.72
C ASP A 901 -5.22 -40.88 7.14
N VAL A 902 -5.85 -39.71 7.29
CA VAL A 902 -5.98 -38.96 8.56
C VAL A 902 -7.20 -39.50 9.33
N ASP A 903 -6.98 -40.58 10.09
CA ASP A 903 -8.03 -41.35 10.77
C ASP A 903 -8.34 -40.82 12.18
N PHE A 904 -8.91 -39.62 12.26
CA PHE A 904 -9.41 -39.03 13.50
C PHE A 904 -10.82 -38.46 13.30
N PRO A 905 -11.85 -38.98 13.99
CA PRO A 905 -13.19 -38.42 13.89
C PRO A 905 -13.25 -37.02 14.55
N LEU A 906 -13.92 -36.08 13.88
CA LEU A 906 -14.14 -34.70 14.36
C LEU A 906 -14.83 -34.59 15.73
N TRP A 907 -15.45 -35.68 16.21
CA TRP A 907 -16.10 -35.78 17.51
C TRP A 907 -15.21 -36.40 18.61
N HIS A 908 -13.94 -36.70 18.33
CA HIS A 908 -13.01 -37.18 19.36
C HIS A 908 -12.85 -36.11 20.46
N PRO A 909 -13.05 -36.45 21.75
CA PRO A 909 -13.14 -35.44 22.82
C PRO A 909 -11.79 -34.77 23.16
N TYR A 910 -10.67 -35.39 22.80
CA TYR A 910 -9.32 -34.89 23.07
C TYR A 910 -8.36 -35.20 21.89
N PRO A 911 -8.48 -34.53 20.73
CA PRO A 911 -7.50 -34.68 19.64
C PRO A 911 -6.16 -34.07 20.05
N SER A 912 -5.03 -34.59 19.53
CA SER A 912 -3.75 -33.90 19.73
C SER A 912 -3.69 -32.60 18.91
N GLN A 913 -2.78 -31.68 19.27
CA GLN A 913 -2.59 -30.46 18.49
C GLN A 913 -2.14 -30.74 17.05
N VAL A 914 -1.40 -31.84 16.82
CA VAL A 914 -0.98 -32.26 15.48
C VAL A 914 -2.17 -32.78 14.67
N ASP A 915 -3.04 -33.56 15.29
CA ASP A 915 -4.24 -34.10 14.63
C ASP A 915 -5.22 -32.98 14.28
N LEU A 916 -5.42 -32.02 15.20
CA LEU A 916 -6.23 -30.83 14.96
C LEU A 916 -5.65 -29.96 13.82
N ALA A 917 -4.33 -29.75 13.79
CA ALA A 917 -3.66 -29.00 12.72
C ALA A 917 -3.78 -29.72 11.36
N ASN A 918 -3.60 -31.04 11.33
CA ASN A 918 -3.76 -31.85 10.13
C ASN A 918 -5.22 -31.92 9.65
N SER A 919 -6.21 -32.05 10.55
CA SER A 919 -7.63 -31.95 10.23
C SER A 919 -8.01 -30.59 9.65
N TYR A 920 -7.40 -29.51 10.17
CA TYR A 920 -7.57 -28.16 9.65
C TYR A 920 -6.97 -28.02 8.24
N SER A 921 -5.70 -28.38 8.05
CA SER A 921 -4.97 -28.21 6.79
C SER A 921 -5.49 -29.11 5.64
N CYS A 922 -6.12 -30.24 5.99
CA CYS A 922 -6.82 -31.13 5.05
C CYS A 922 -8.27 -30.70 4.75
N ASN A 923 -8.76 -29.59 5.30
CA ASN A 923 -10.11 -29.07 5.11
C ASN A 923 -10.09 -27.76 4.30
N ALA A 924 -11.13 -27.51 3.51
CA ALA A 924 -11.35 -26.26 2.78
C ALA A 924 -11.33 -25.00 3.67
N ILE A 925 -11.62 -25.13 4.97
CA ILE A 925 -11.50 -24.05 5.96
C ILE A 925 -10.06 -23.46 5.98
N SER A 926 -9.02 -24.27 5.77
CA SER A 926 -7.64 -23.76 5.67
C SER A 926 -7.41 -22.86 4.45
N LEU A 927 -8.17 -23.08 3.36
CA LEU A 927 -8.13 -22.23 2.16
C LEU A 927 -8.95 -20.96 2.37
N ARG A 928 -10.07 -21.02 3.12
CA ARG A 928 -10.78 -19.83 3.60
C ARG A 928 -9.81 -18.89 4.33
N SER A 929 -8.98 -19.40 5.26
CA SER A 929 -8.00 -18.58 5.99
C SER A 929 -6.82 -18.04 5.17
N LYS A 930 -6.68 -18.41 3.89
CA LYS A 930 -5.69 -17.81 2.97
C LYS A 930 -6.23 -16.55 2.29
N ALA A 931 -7.55 -16.41 2.17
CA ALA A 931 -8.15 -15.10 1.97
C ALA A 931 -8.25 -14.42 3.35
N ASP A 932 -7.95 -13.13 3.41
CA ASP A 932 -8.23 -12.35 4.61
C ASP A 932 -9.74 -12.45 4.90
N PRO A 933 -10.15 -13.04 6.05
CA PRO A 933 -11.55 -13.38 6.29
C PRO A 933 -12.47 -12.16 6.46
N PHE A 934 -11.96 -10.93 6.38
CA PHE A 934 -12.74 -9.69 6.55
C PHE A 934 -12.87 -8.84 5.28
N THR A 935 -12.13 -9.15 4.20
CA THR A 935 -12.31 -8.53 2.87
C THR A 935 -13.12 -9.39 1.90
N TRP A 936 -13.50 -10.62 2.29
CA TRP A 936 -14.07 -11.64 1.38
C TRP A 936 -15.47 -12.19 1.75
N THR A 937 -16.20 -11.49 2.63
CA THR A 937 -17.49 -11.95 3.17
C THR A 937 -18.70 -11.55 2.32
N ALA A 938 -18.84 -10.28 1.96
CA ALA A 938 -19.96 -9.77 1.16
C ALA A 938 -19.47 -8.72 0.16
N VAL A 939 -20.20 -8.45 -0.94
CA VAL A 939 -19.67 -7.57 -2.00
C VAL A 939 -19.91 -6.09 -1.70
N ASP A 940 -21.03 -5.72 -1.07
CA ASP A 940 -21.07 -4.64 -0.09
C ASP A 940 -20.37 -5.18 1.15
N PRO A 941 -19.09 -4.83 1.39
CA PRO A 941 -18.33 -5.54 2.38
C PRO A 941 -18.84 -5.13 3.78
N ASP A 942 -18.91 -6.08 4.70
CA ASP A 942 -19.21 -5.76 6.10
C ASP A 942 -18.03 -5.02 6.76
N CYS A 943 -16.85 -4.96 6.11
CA CYS A 943 -15.68 -4.20 6.54
C CYS A 943 -15.04 -3.42 5.37
N GLY A 944 -14.66 -2.17 5.59
CA GLY A 944 -14.09 -1.34 4.53
C GLY A 944 -13.38 -0.10 5.04
N PHE A 945 -12.86 0.69 4.10
CA PHE A 945 -12.14 1.92 4.38
C PHE A 945 -13.09 3.10 4.56
N LEU A 946 -13.02 3.80 5.69
CA LEU A 946 -13.81 5.01 5.90
C LEU A 946 -13.19 6.23 5.19
N LYS A 947 -13.98 6.85 4.32
CA LYS A 947 -13.75 8.22 3.83
C LYS A 947 -14.48 9.20 4.74
N THR A 948 -13.75 10.08 5.44
CA THR A 948 -14.38 11.20 6.17
C THR A 948 -14.72 12.33 5.21
N ASN A 949 -15.74 13.13 5.53
CA ASN A 949 -16.24 14.21 4.68
C ASN A 949 -15.30 15.45 4.58
N ALA A 950 -14.05 15.33 5.04
CA ALA A 950 -13.03 16.34 4.89
C ALA A 950 -12.12 15.98 3.71
N SER A 951 -12.02 16.85 2.71
CA SER A 951 -11.12 16.73 1.55
C SER A 951 -9.63 16.91 1.89
N ALA A 952 -9.22 16.50 3.09
CA ALA A 952 -7.88 16.66 3.66
C ALA A 952 -7.49 15.54 4.64
N ASP A 953 -8.41 14.63 5.01
CA ASP A 953 -8.11 13.50 5.91
C ASP A 953 -7.76 12.23 5.11
N PRO A 954 -6.69 11.51 5.47
CA PRO A 954 -6.34 10.23 4.86
C PRO A 954 -7.17 9.05 5.40
N ILE A 955 -7.17 7.97 4.63
CA ILE A 955 -7.99 6.77 4.83
C ILE A 955 -7.72 6.11 6.19
N LYS A 956 -8.73 6.00 7.07
CA LYS A 956 -8.60 5.22 8.32
C LYS A 956 -8.51 3.72 8.07
N SER A 957 -8.07 2.97 9.08
CA SER A 957 -8.08 1.50 9.16
C SER A 957 -9.31 0.86 8.51
N THR A 958 -9.15 -0.38 8.01
CA THR A 958 -10.28 -1.27 7.75
C THR A 958 -11.16 -1.36 9.00
N VAL A 959 -12.38 -0.86 8.91
CA VAL A 959 -13.37 -0.89 10.00
C VAL A 959 -14.56 -1.73 9.60
N CYS A 960 -15.15 -2.45 10.55
CA CYS A 960 -16.27 -3.35 10.28
C CYS A 960 -17.59 -2.76 10.77
N LYS A 961 -18.63 -2.71 9.92
CA LYS A 961 -20.03 -2.43 10.33
C LYS A 961 -20.34 -3.30 11.53
N ASN A 962 -20.87 -2.76 12.62
CA ASN A 962 -21.19 -3.57 13.81
C ASN A 962 -22.46 -4.41 13.68
N ARG A 963 -23.08 -4.43 12.49
CA ARG A 963 -24.30 -5.16 12.13
C ARG A 963 -24.00 -6.12 10.98
N LEU A 964 -24.47 -7.36 11.08
CA LEU A 964 -24.51 -8.29 9.94
C LEU A 964 -25.57 -7.80 8.95
N LEU A 965 -25.20 -7.37 7.75
CA LEU A 965 -26.15 -6.98 6.68
C LEU A 965 -26.43 -8.11 5.70
N ASN A 966 -25.45 -8.97 5.44
CA ASN A 966 -25.60 -10.15 4.59
C ASN A 966 -25.18 -11.39 5.39
N PHE A 967 -26.09 -12.35 5.55
CA PHE A 967 -25.81 -13.60 6.28
C PHE A 967 -26.38 -14.82 5.56
N ASN A 968 -25.75 -15.97 5.79
CA ASN A 968 -26.21 -17.27 5.32
C ASN A 968 -26.77 -18.07 6.50
N VAL A 969 -27.96 -18.65 6.31
CA VAL A 969 -28.60 -19.55 7.28
C VAL A 969 -28.43 -20.98 6.76
N ILE A 970 -27.57 -21.74 7.43
CA ILE A 970 -27.22 -23.12 7.07
C ILE A 970 -27.78 -24.06 8.14
N GLU A 971 -28.62 -25.00 7.72
CA GLU A 971 -29.02 -26.11 8.58
C GLU A 971 -27.87 -27.12 8.67
N ILE A 972 -27.40 -27.38 9.89
CA ILE A 972 -26.27 -28.26 10.20
C ILE A 972 -26.79 -29.69 10.38
N SER A 973 -27.91 -29.84 11.08
CA SER A 973 -28.57 -31.13 11.27
C SER A 973 -30.04 -30.95 11.65
N ARG A 974 -30.87 -31.93 11.29
CA ARG A 974 -32.27 -32.03 11.69
C ARG A 974 -32.48 -33.36 12.40
N ASP A 975 -33.08 -33.30 13.59
CA ASP A 975 -33.46 -34.44 14.41
C ASP A 975 -34.99 -34.50 14.50
N ALA A 976 -35.56 -35.66 14.21
CA ALA A 976 -37.00 -35.91 14.21
C ALA A 976 -37.29 -36.99 15.26
N GLY A 977 -37.81 -36.59 16.41
CA GLY A 977 -37.94 -37.46 17.59
C GLY A 977 -39.15 -38.41 17.55
N ILE A 978 -39.46 -38.99 16.38
CA ILE A 978 -40.62 -39.85 16.09
C ILE A 978 -40.19 -41.32 15.98
#